data_AF-A0ABC9CBD8-F1
#
_entry.id   AF-A0ABC9CBD8-F1
#
_cell.length_a   1.000
_cell.length_b   1.000
_cell.length_c   1.000
_cell.angle_alpha   90.00
_cell.angle_beta   90.00
_cell.angle_gamma   90.00
#
_symmetry.space_group_name_H-M   'P 1'
#
loop_
_entity.id
_entity.type
_entity.pdbx_description
1 polymer ?
#
loop_
_entity_poly.entity_id
_entity_poly.type
_entity_poly.pdbx_seq_one_letter_code
_entity_poly.pdbx_strand_id
1 'polypeptide(L)'
;MDLSSAVDWWDEWKLRILVLGSTTIQFFLFFYGGIRRYRVPPWFRLCIWLAYLGGDSLAIYALATLFNRHKGEAPVQSTLEVLWAPILLVHLAGPEQITVYSVQDNELWRRHIVTLVSQVTVALYVYCISSWSGETSLLVAGVLIFIIGIYKFSTKPWALKRATIHNLGGSFISVPRKKKLIGSSGWWADLWSTCTTAMVHHVMLCLLAVSSVRSGEASRIEAMEVPEVQEIPVREVEVLMEMLNRHMYPDYNVITEELELHEYVKEAKNGATIASQVKMDPLLPRRVSNFIIPSESFVADQLVTYSHRLMTLRFMLLTISYSQKKKMVATRSTRTTTAGDDCEVVEDGIMDVYIRLYTRVNVAMSCIGYLFRFITFSLAIAAIALFNRSHKDGYDKDDVRVTKILLYCILVLELLSFFNICLIFSPLRLWPASSRLNKMVAQQSVMACAARRKRPTWLLRLAALAGCDAYINQQWYMTQTPASGRIMAAVVDHVMGGWLEFIHDQDSYLYFNSLRGQWAIDSKVGRHEIDGRKNLQEVLRSSIEAPFDQSVLLWHIATEICFHHRSRGRYITAAQQLSLEISRYMMRLLSTRPEMLMLGSRQDLFSIALDDIEFMARHGEIAGSDAQGQGELARGILRTARHPWVYDGCVGFLIPGACKIAEALMGLQLEEKAMWDMVQGVWVEMLCYSASRCHGYLHARSIGEGGETLTRVWLLLCYLGMETMTDRLQRTAPAKKQDKVEGQETAWNNKEDVSNEGKNKVEQV
;
A
#
# COMPACT_ATOMS: atom_id res chain seq x y z
N MET A 1 -9.82 -43.26 -31.57
CA MET A 1 -9.27 -43.68 -30.27
C MET A 1 -10.37 -44.41 -29.54
N ASP A 2 -10.15 -45.67 -29.25
CA ASP A 2 -11.08 -46.49 -28.48
C ASP A 2 -10.97 -46.10 -26.99
N LEU A 3 -12.04 -46.19 -26.20
CA LEU A 3 -12.04 -45.67 -24.82
C LEU A 3 -10.94 -46.33 -23.97
N SER A 4 -10.66 -47.63 -24.20
CA SER A 4 -9.56 -48.37 -23.57
C SER A 4 -8.20 -47.77 -23.90
N SER A 5 -7.92 -47.50 -25.17
CA SER A 5 -6.65 -46.90 -25.60
C SER A 5 -6.41 -45.51 -25.01
N ALA A 6 -7.48 -44.75 -24.75
CA ALA A 6 -7.39 -43.45 -24.10
C ALA A 6 -7.11 -43.56 -22.59
N VAL A 7 -7.67 -44.57 -21.92
CA VAL A 7 -7.40 -44.85 -20.50
C VAL A 7 -5.96 -45.34 -20.30
N ASP A 8 -5.49 -46.27 -21.14
CA ASP A 8 -4.12 -46.78 -21.06
C ASP A 8 -3.09 -45.67 -21.31
N TRP A 9 -3.35 -44.82 -22.32
CA TRP A 9 -2.54 -43.64 -22.58
C TRP A 9 -2.53 -42.65 -21.40
N TRP A 10 -3.70 -42.41 -20.80
CA TRP A 10 -3.80 -41.53 -19.66
C TRP A 10 -3.03 -42.08 -18.46
N ASP A 11 -3.17 -43.36 -18.14
CA ASP A 11 -2.46 -43.96 -17.02
C ASP A 11 -0.95 -43.85 -17.21
N GLU A 12 -0.42 -44.09 -18.41
CA GLU A 12 1.00 -43.89 -18.71
C GLU A 12 1.44 -42.42 -18.55
N TRP A 13 0.73 -41.48 -19.19
CA TRP A 13 1.15 -40.08 -19.27
C TRP A 13 0.77 -39.21 -18.07
N LYS A 14 -0.18 -39.65 -17.24
CA LYS A 14 -0.75 -38.86 -16.13
C LYS A 14 0.34 -38.26 -15.25
N LEU A 15 1.30 -39.06 -14.78
CA LEU A 15 2.35 -38.56 -13.89
C LEU A 15 3.26 -37.54 -14.59
N ARG A 16 3.67 -37.81 -15.84
CA ARG A 16 4.48 -36.90 -16.67
C ARG A 16 3.78 -35.54 -16.85
N ILE A 17 2.49 -35.55 -17.17
CA ILE A 17 1.65 -34.35 -17.33
C ILE A 17 1.57 -33.56 -16.03
N LEU A 18 1.34 -34.24 -14.90
CA LEU A 18 1.23 -33.59 -13.58
C LEU A 18 2.52 -32.87 -13.17
N VAL A 19 3.68 -33.53 -13.34
CA VAL A 19 4.97 -32.95 -12.95
C VAL A 19 5.35 -31.78 -13.86
N LEU A 20 5.17 -31.91 -15.18
CA LEU A 20 5.40 -30.80 -16.14
C LEU A 20 4.42 -29.63 -15.93
N GLY A 21 3.16 -29.93 -15.62
CA GLY A 21 2.16 -28.93 -15.28
C GLY A 21 2.55 -28.16 -14.02
N SER A 22 3.05 -28.86 -13.00
CA SER A 22 3.56 -28.25 -11.77
C SER A 22 4.72 -27.29 -12.07
N THR A 23 5.72 -27.70 -12.86
CA THR A 23 6.82 -26.82 -13.30
C THR A 23 6.30 -25.59 -14.06
N THR A 24 5.32 -25.77 -14.94
CA THR A 24 4.73 -24.68 -15.72
C THR A 24 4.07 -23.64 -14.81
N ILE A 25 3.33 -24.07 -13.78
CA ILE A 25 2.75 -23.19 -12.77
C ILE A 25 3.85 -22.42 -12.03
N GLN A 26 4.98 -23.07 -11.70
CA GLN A 26 6.09 -22.40 -11.03
C GLN A 26 6.69 -21.26 -11.86
N PHE A 27 6.96 -21.50 -13.15
CA PHE A 27 7.44 -20.46 -14.06
C PHE A 27 6.43 -19.33 -14.23
N PHE A 28 5.15 -19.66 -14.37
CA PHE A 28 4.10 -18.66 -14.47
C PHE A 28 4.07 -17.76 -13.23
N LEU A 29 4.08 -18.34 -12.03
CA LEU A 29 4.10 -17.58 -10.78
C LEU A 29 5.42 -16.82 -10.56
N PHE A 30 6.54 -17.35 -11.04
CA PHE A 30 7.84 -16.68 -10.98
C PHE A 30 7.85 -15.36 -11.77
N PHE A 31 7.37 -15.38 -13.02
CA PHE A 31 7.35 -14.20 -13.89
C PHE A 31 6.22 -13.24 -13.56
N TYR A 32 5.03 -13.76 -13.26
CA TYR A 32 3.81 -12.94 -13.12
C TYR A 32 3.39 -12.68 -11.68
N GLY A 33 3.87 -13.46 -10.71
CA GLY A 33 3.55 -13.27 -9.30
C GLY A 33 3.92 -11.87 -8.80
N GLY A 34 5.07 -11.34 -9.21
CA GLY A 34 5.51 -9.98 -8.84
C GLY A 34 4.68 -8.84 -9.46
N ILE A 35 3.97 -9.10 -10.57
CA ILE A 35 3.18 -8.08 -11.27
C ILE A 35 1.89 -7.72 -10.50
N ARG A 36 1.46 -8.57 -9.55
CA ARG A 36 0.26 -8.34 -8.72
C ARG A 36 0.27 -7.03 -7.91
N ARG A 37 1.47 -6.51 -7.59
CA ARG A 37 1.65 -5.22 -6.89
C ARG A 37 1.14 -4.03 -7.70
N TYR A 38 0.94 -4.23 -9.00
CA TYR A 38 0.38 -3.24 -9.90
C TYR A 38 -1.11 -3.47 -10.11
N ARG A 39 -1.80 -2.43 -10.59
CA ARG A 39 -3.16 -2.59 -11.09
C ARG A 39 -3.14 -3.39 -12.39
N VAL A 40 -3.60 -4.62 -12.32
CA VAL A 40 -3.76 -5.56 -13.44
C VAL A 40 -5.24 -5.79 -13.76
N PRO A 41 -5.57 -6.18 -15.01
CA PRO A 41 -6.93 -6.57 -15.36
C PRO A 41 -7.48 -7.69 -14.44
N PRO A 42 -8.79 -7.69 -14.11
CA PRO A 42 -9.38 -8.68 -13.21
C PRO A 42 -9.17 -10.14 -13.66
N TRP A 43 -9.30 -10.42 -14.96
CA TRP A 43 -9.10 -11.77 -15.50
C TRP A 43 -7.66 -12.27 -15.31
N PHE A 44 -6.67 -11.38 -15.44
CA PHE A 44 -5.27 -11.74 -15.28
C PHE A 44 -4.93 -12.00 -13.81
N ARG A 45 -5.53 -11.22 -12.90
CA ARG A 45 -5.45 -11.46 -11.46
C ARG A 45 -6.06 -12.80 -11.08
N LEU A 46 -7.19 -13.19 -11.69
CA LEU A 46 -7.80 -14.50 -11.50
C LEU A 46 -6.84 -15.63 -11.92
N CYS A 47 -6.13 -15.48 -13.04
CA CYS A 47 -5.13 -16.47 -13.46
C CYS A 47 -4.00 -16.63 -12.44
N ILE A 48 -3.46 -15.53 -11.89
CA ILE A 48 -2.43 -15.56 -10.84
C ILE A 48 -2.96 -16.25 -9.57
N TRP A 49 -4.20 -15.94 -9.18
CA TRP A 49 -4.84 -16.54 -8.01
C TRP A 49 -5.04 -18.05 -8.19
N LEU A 50 -5.55 -18.49 -9.35
CA LEU A 50 -5.72 -19.92 -9.66
C LEU A 50 -4.38 -20.66 -9.69
N ALA A 51 -3.35 -20.07 -10.30
CA ALA A 51 -2.01 -20.67 -10.33
C ALA A 51 -1.42 -20.80 -8.91
N TYR A 52 -1.63 -19.80 -8.05
CA TYR A 52 -1.18 -19.84 -6.66
C TYR A 52 -1.86 -20.96 -5.87
N LEU A 53 -3.19 -21.08 -5.98
CA LEU A 53 -3.93 -22.16 -5.31
C LEU A 53 -3.59 -23.54 -5.89
N GLY A 54 -3.49 -23.64 -7.21
CA GLY A 54 -3.21 -24.88 -7.92
C GLY A 54 -1.77 -25.38 -7.75
N GLY A 55 -0.81 -24.52 -7.44
CA GLY A 55 0.61 -24.87 -7.35
C GLY A 55 0.90 -25.97 -6.33
N ASP A 56 0.53 -25.74 -5.07
CA ASP A 56 0.74 -26.73 -3.99
C ASP A 56 -0.13 -27.97 -4.22
N SER A 57 -1.40 -27.78 -4.59
CA SER A 57 -2.33 -28.90 -4.81
C SER A 57 -1.88 -29.83 -5.93
N LEU A 58 -1.40 -29.30 -7.05
CA LEU A 58 -0.93 -30.10 -8.19
C LEU A 58 0.33 -30.89 -7.83
N ALA A 59 1.26 -30.29 -7.09
CA ALA A 59 2.48 -30.97 -6.64
C ALA A 59 2.19 -32.08 -5.62
N ILE A 60 1.29 -31.85 -4.66
CA ILE A 60 0.84 -32.89 -3.70
C ILE A 60 0.15 -34.04 -4.45
N TYR A 61 -0.73 -33.73 -5.41
CA TYR A 61 -1.43 -34.76 -6.19
C TYR A 61 -0.47 -35.58 -7.06
N ALA A 62 0.53 -34.94 -7.66
CA ALA A 62 1.60 -35.64 -8.38
C ALA A 62 2.38 -36.59 -7.45
N LEU A 63 2.74 -36.12 -6.25
CA LEU A 63 3.47 -36.93 -5.27
C LEU A 63 2.62 -38.10 -4.75
N ALA A 64 1.32 -37.90 -4.52
CA ALA A 64 0.40 -38.95 -4.14
C ALA A 64 0.21 -40.00 -5.25
N THR A 65 0.17 -39.55 -6.51
CA THR A 65 0.10 -40.45 -7.67
C THR A 65 1.36 -41.30 -7.76
N LEU A 66 2.54 -40.69 -7.60
CA LEU A 66 3.82 -41.42 -7.55
C LEU A 66 3.86 -42.43 -6.39
N PHE A 67 3.41 -42.04 -5.20
CA PHE A 67 3.32 -42.94 -4.05
C PHE A 67 2.41 -44.15 -4.33
N ASN A 68 1.23 -43.94 -4.93
CA ASN A 68 0.31 -45.03 -5.23
C ASN A 68 0.86 -46.02 -6.27
N ARG A 69 1.62 -45.54 -7.26
CA ARG A 69 2.30 -46.41 -8.23
C ARG A 69 3.30 -47.35 -7.56
N HIS A 70 4.05 -46.85 -6.58
CA HIS A 70 5.09 -47.62 -5.89
C HIS A 70 4.63 -48.41 -4.65
N LYS A 71 3.37 -48.28 -4.21
CA LYS A 71 2.87 -48.94 -3.00
C LYS A 71 2.60 -50.45 -3.17
N GLY A 72 2.52 -50.96 -4.40
CA GLY A 72 2.06 -52.32 -4.70
C GLY A 72 2.98 -53.18 -5.58
N GLU A 73 4.06 -52.63 -6.13
CA GLU A 73 4.99 -53.36 -6.99
C GLU A 73 6.16 -53.93 -6.16
N ALA A 74 6.48 -55.21 -6.35
CA ALA A 74 7.73 -55.78 -5.84
C ALA A 74 8.93 -54.99 -6.40
N PRO A 75 10.07 -54.87 -5.68
CA PRO A 75 11.18 -54.00 -6.06
C PRO A 75 11.90 -54.52 -7.32
N VAL A 76 11.31 -54.29 -8.48
CA VAL A 76 11.80 -54.74 -9.77
C VAL A 76 12.03 -53.51 -10.64
N GLN A 77 13.31 -53.24 -10.88
CA GLN A 77 13.88 -52.11 -11.62
C GLN A 77 13.70 -50.74 -10.98
N SER A 78 14.84 -50.06 -10.79
CA SER A 78 14.89 -48.67 -10.36
C SER A 78 14.24 -47.83 -11.46
N THR A 79 13.08 -47.22 -11.21
CA THR A 79 12.43 -46.33 -12.17
C THR A 79 12.96 -44.91 -12.00
N LEU A 80 13.11 -44.19 -13.11
CA LEU A 80 13.61 -42.81 -13.06
C LEU A 80 12.61 -41.85 -12.40
N GLU A 81 11.32 -42.23 -12.38
CA GLU A 81 10.22 -41.50 -11.76
C GLU A 81 10.46 -41.18 -10.27
N VAL A 82 11.26 -42.00 -9.56
CA VAL A 82 11.60 -41.81 -8.15
C VAL A 82 12.35 -40.47 -7.93
N LEU A 83 13.12 -40.00 -8.91
CA LEU A 83 13.79 -38.69 -8.87
C LEU A 83 12.79 -37.53 -8.89
N TRP A 84 11.54 -37.76 -9.30
CA TRP A 84 10.52 -36.71 -9.32
C TRP A 84 10.01 -36.39 -7.92
N ALA A 85 10.13 -37.30 -6.93
CA ALA A 85 9.74 -37.02 -5.54
C ALA A 85 10.47 -35.81 -4.93
N PRO A 86 11.83 -35.75 -4.91
CA PRO A 86 12.54 -34.57 -4.44
C PRO A 86 12.33 -33.32 -5.33
N ILE A 87 12.12 -33.48 -6.64
CA ILE A 87 11.76 -32.36 -7.53
C ILE A 87 10.41 -31.77 -7.13
N LEU A 88 9.42 -32.60 -6.81
CA LEU A 88 8.11 -32.16 -6.33
C LEU A 88 8.20 -31.46 -4.97
N LEU A 89 9.15 -31.83 -4.10
CA LEU A 89 9.44 -31.05 -2.88
C LEU A 89 9.97 -29.64 -3.21
N VAL A 90 10.85 -29.51 -4.20
CA VAL A 90 11.25 -28.19 -4.74
C VAL A 90 10.02 -27.46 -5.31
N HIS A 91 9.08 -28.18 -5.91
CA HIS A 91 7.87 -27.57 -6.43
C HIS A 91 6.96 -26.99 -5.33
N LEU A 92 6.77 -27.73 -4.24
CA LEU A 92 6.00 -27.33 -3.06
C LEU A 92 6.59 -26.14 -2.31
N ALA A 93 7.90 -25.93 -2.43
CA ALA A 93 8.52 -24.70 -1.96
C ALA A 93 7.91 -23.47 -2.65
N GLY A 94 7.55 -23.56 -3.93
CA GLY A 94 7.01 -22.45 -4.72
C GLY A 94 8.03 -21.33 -5.00
N PRO A 95 7.67 -20.34 -5.83
CA PRO A 95 8.55 -19.23 -6.18
C PRO A 95 8.69 -18.21 -5.04
N GLU A 96 9.80 -17.46 -5.05
CA GLU A 96 10.14 -16.51 -3.98
C GLU A 96 9.38 -15.18 -4.10
N GLN A 97 8.93 -14.83 -5.30
CA GLN A 97 8.21 -13.58 -5.60
C GLN A 97 6.81 -13.53 -4.97
N ILE A 98 6.19 -14.68 -4.71
CA ILE A 98 4.84 -14.78 -4.15
C ILE A 98 4.82 -15.88 -3.09
N THR A 99 5.02 -15.47 -1.85
CA THR A 99 4.94 -16.41 -0.70
C THR A 99 3.50 -16.56 -0.23
N VAL A 100 2.75 -15.45 -0.23
CA VAL A 100 1.33 -15.43 0.09
C VAL A 100 0.54 -14.65 -0.94
N TYR A 101 -0.71 -15.08 -1.15
CA TYR A 101 -1.63 -14.30 -1.97
C TYR A 101 -2.29 -13.20 -1.15
N SER A 102 -2.66 -13.48 0.10
CA SER A 102 -3.26 -12.52 1.03
C SER A 102 -2.45 -12.42 2.32
N VAL A 103 -2.47 -11.26 3.00
CA VAL A 103 -1.75 -11.10 4.28
C VAL A 103 -2.22 -12.12 5.32
N GLN A 104 -3.50 -12.47 5.31
CA GLN A 104 -4.12 -13.50 6.15
C GLN A 104 -3.40 -14.86 6.05
N ASP A 105 -2.86 -15.19 4.89
CA ASP A 105 -2.20 -16.49 4.67
C ASP A 105 -0.92 -16.60 5.53
N ASN A 106 -0.32 -15.49 5.95
CA ASN A 106 0.85 -15.47 6.83
C ASN A 106 0.54 -16.08 8.21
N GLU A 107 -0.69 -15.95 8.71
CA GLU A 107 -1.13 -16.53 9.98
C GLU A 107 -1.24 -18.07 9.91
N LEU A 108 -1.34 -18.63 8.70
CA LEU A 108 -1.51 -20.07 8.48
C LEU A 108 -0.19 -20.84 8.42
N TRP A 109 0.95 -20.25 8.79
CA TRP A 109 2.28 -20.87 8.72
C TRP A 109 2.37 -22.24 9.40
N ARG A 110 1.62 -22.47 10.49
CA ARG A 110 1.58 -23.77 11.19
C ARG A 110 1.03 -24.89 10.31
N ARG A 111 0.05 -24.61 9.44
CA ARG A 111 -0.49 -25.59 8.47
C ARG A 111 0.57 -25.99 7.44
N HIS A 112 1.37 -25.02 7.00
CA HIS A 112 2.48 -25.29 6.09
C HIS A 112 3.60 -26.12 6.73
N ILE A 113 3.81 -26.06 8.05
CA ILE A 113 4.73 -26.98 8.75
C ILE A 113 4.21 -28.42 8.74
N VAL A 114 2.92 -28.62 9.02
CA VAL A 114 2.31 -29.97 8.95
C VAL A 114 2.41 -30.53 7.53
N THR A 115 2.18 -29.68 6.53
CA THR A 115 2.34 -30.05 5.12
C THR A 115 3.80 -30.37 4.80
N LEU A 116 4.76 -29.58 5.28
CA LEU A 116 6.19 -29.83 5.14
C LEU A 116 6.58 -31.22 5.67
N VAL A 117 6.23 -31.51 6.93
CA VAL A 117 6.58 -32.79 7.56
C VAL A 117 5.93 -33.95 6.81
N SER A 118 4.62 -33.88 6.55
CA SER A 118 3.90 -34.98 5.87
C SER A 118 4.44 -35.27 4.47
N GLN A 119 4.64 -34.25 3.63
CA GLN A 119 5.10 -34.47 2.25
C GLN A 119 6.58 -34.88 2.19
N VAL A 120 7.44 -34.38 3.08
CA VAL A 120 8.82 -34.85 3.18
C VAL A 120 8.87 -36.32 3.60
N THR A 121 8.03 -36.75 4.54
CA THR A 121 7.92 -38.17 4.92
C THR A 121 7.47 -39.04 3.75
N VAL A 122 6.43 -38.62 2.99
CA VAL A 122 5.97 -39.36 1.80
C VAL A 122 7.07 -39.44 0.74
N ALA A 123 7.74 -38.34 0.45
CA ALA A 123 8.83 -38.30 -0.52
C ALA A 123 10.03 -39.17 -0.08
N LEU A 124 10.40 -39.15 1.20
CA LEU A 124 11.45 -40.02 1.76
C LEU A 124 11.05 -41.49 1.66
N TYR A 125 9.80 -41.84 1.96
CA TYR A 125 9.33 -43.21 1.88
C TYR A 125 9.44 -43.75 0.45
N VAL A 126 8.92 -43.00 -0.53
CA VAL A 126 8.99 -43.36 -1.96
C VAL A 126 10.45 -43.46 -2.42
N TYR A 127 11.30 -42.55 -1.97
CA TYR A 127 12.71 -42.57 -2.34
C TYR A 127 13.43 -43.79 -1.74
N CYS A 128 13.32 -44.02 -0.44
CA CYS A 128 14.04 -45.10 0.25
C CYS A 128 13.59 -46.49 -0.17
N ILE A 129 12.30 -46.72 -0.42
CA ILE A 129 11.79 -48.05 -0.80
C ILE A 129 12.26 -48.44 -2.22
N SER A 130 12.30 -47.48 -3.14
CA SER A 130 12.63 -47.72 -4.54
C SER A 130 14.14 -47.62 -4.85
N SER A 131 14.92 -46.96 -3.98
CA SER A 131 16.33 -46.61 -4.21
C SER A 131 17.34 -47.74 -3.92
N TRP A 132 16.93 -48.90 -3.38
CA TRP A 132 17.90 -49.92 -2.95
C TRP A 132 18.63 -50.63 -4.13
N SER A 133 18.14 -50.52 -5.38
CA SER A 133 18.65 -51.33 -6.51
C SER A 133 19.29 -50.57 -7.68
N GLY A 134 19.47 -49.24 -7.59
CA GLY A 134 19.85 -48.38 -8.73
C GLY A 134 21.33 -47.99 -8.85
N GLU A 135 21.67 -47.33 -9.97
CA GLU A 135 23.01 -46.80 -10.25
C GLU A 135 23.40 -45.72 -9.22
N THR A 136 24.59 -45.84 -8.61
CA THR A 136 25.03 -44.96 -7.50
C THR A 136 25.06 -43.48 -7.87
N SER A 137 25.35 -43.15 -9.12
CA SER A 137 25.37 -41.78 -9.65
C SER A 137 23.99 -41.11 -9.59
N LEU A 138 22.93 -41.83 -9.96
CA LEU A 138 21.54 -41.37 -9.90
C LEU A 138 21.06 -41.25 -8.45
N LEU A 139 21.48 -42.16 -7.57
CA LEU A 139 21.18 -42.08 -6.14
C LEU A 139 21.80 -40.85 -5.49
N VAL A 140 23.07 -40.55 -5.80
CA VAL A 140 23.70 -39.33 -5.29
C VAL A 140 22.98 -38.11 -5.83
N ALA A 141 22.65 -38.06 -7.13
CA ALA A 141 21.91 -36.94 -7.71
C ALA A 141 20.53 -36.73 -7.03
N GLY A 142 19.80 -37.80 -6.76
CA GLY A 142 18.53 -37.77 -6.04
C GLY A 142 18.67 -37.20 -4.62
N VAL A 143 19.69 -37.63 -3.87
CA VAL A 143 19.99 -37.11 -2.52
C VAL A 143 20.31 -35.62 -2.56
N LEU A 144 21.11 -35.16 -3.53
CA LEU A 144 21.42 -33.73 -3.68
C LEU A 144 20.15 -32.90 -3.89
N ILE A 145 19.26 -33.34 -4.77
CA ILE A 145 17.97 -32.66 -5.02
C ILE A 145 17.07 -32.75 -3.79
N PHE A 146 17.12 -33.84 -3.03
CA PHE A 146 16.38 -33.99 -1.78
C PHE A 146 16.78 -32.95 -0.74
N ILE A 147 18.09 -32.70 -0.59
CA ILE A 147 18.61 -31.65 0.29
C ILE A 147 18.11 -30.27 -0.16
N ILE A 148 18.16 -29.97 -1.47
CA ILE A 148 17.62 -28.73 -2.04
C ILE A 148 16.11 -28.61 -1.74
N GLY A 149 15.34 -29.69 -1.97
CA GLY A 149 13.90 -29.76 -1.78
C GLY A 149 13.48 -29.51 -0.34
N ILE A 150 14.05 -30.24 0.62
CA ILE A 150 13.76 -30.03 2.06
C ILE A 150 14.09 -28.59 2.45
N TYR A 151 15.28 -28.10 2.09
CA TYR A 151 15.72 -26.77 2.47
C TYR A 151 14.75 -25.71 1.94
N LYS A 152 14.50 -25.72 0.62
CA LYS A 152 13.61 -24.76 -0.03
C LYS A 152 12.19 -24.84 0.53
N PHE A 153 11.67 -26.04 0.72
CA PHE A 153 10.32 -26.21 1.25
C PHE A 153 10.21 -25.71 2.70
N SER A 154 11.28 -25.84 3.50
CA SER A 154 11.37 -25.30 4.87
C SER A 154 11.43 -23.77 4.92
N THR A 155 11.93 -23.09 3.87
CA THR A 155 11.95 -21.62 3.82
C THR A 155 10.54 -21.01 3.78
N LYS A 156 9.56 -21.72 3.21
CA LYS A 156 8.17 -21.25 3.07
C LYS A 156 7.52 -20.96 4.44
N PRO A 157 7.36 -21.93 5.36
CA PRO A 157 6.76 -21.66 6.67
C PRO A 157 7.60 -20.69 7.52
N TRP A 158 8.92 -20.68 7.35
CA TRP A 158 9.78 -19.74 8.07
C TRP A 158 9.53 -18.29 7.64
N ALA A 159 9.39 -18.04 6.34
CA ALA A 159 9.05 -16.74 5.81
C ALA A 159 7.66 -16.28 6.24
N LEU A 160 6.65 -17.17 6.16
CA LEU A 160 5.30 -16.89 6.63
C LEU A 160 5.28 -16.46 8.10
N LYS A 161 5.99 -17.20 8.98
CA LYS A 161 6.10 -16.86 10.40
C LYS A 161 6.76 -15.50 10.62
N ARG A 162 7.79 -15.15 9.85
CA ARG A 162 8.43 -13.82 9.95
C ARG A 162 7.54 -12.69 9.45
N ALA A 163 6.69 -12.97 8.46
CA ALA A 163 5.75 -12.02 7.86
C ALA A 163 4.41 -11.89 8.62
N THR A 164 4.22 -12.64 9.72
CA THR A 164 3.11 -12.48 10.65
C THR A 164 3.13 -11.08 11.26
N ILE A 165 1.97 -10.42 11.35
CA ILE A 165 1.87 -9.02 11.80
C ILE A 165 2.45 -8.81 13.21
N HIS A 166 2.19 -9.74 14.13
CA HIS A 166 2.76 -9.73 15.48
C HIS A 166 4.30 -9.77 15.47
N ASN A 167 4.89 -10.56 14.57
CA ASN A 167 6.34 -10.73 14.51
C ASN A 167 7.02 -9.56 13.81
N LEU A 168 6.38 -8.95 12.81
CA LEU A 168 6.86 -7.72 12.17
C LEU A 168 7.05 -6.61 13.20
N GLY A 169 6.01 -6.32 13.98
CA GLY A 169 6.06 -5.30 15.01
C GLY A 169 7.01 -5.60 16.18
N GLY A 170 7.15 -6.87 16.57
CA GLY A 170 8.10 -7.29 17.61
C GLY A 170 9.58 -7.12 17.25
N SER A 171 9.93 -7.07 15.96
CA SER A 171 11.32 -7.01 15.45
C SER A 171 12.10 -5.78 15.92
N PHE A 172 11.41 -4.66 16.18
CA PHE A 172 12.02 -3.41 16.63
C PHE A 172 11.82 -3.16 18.13
N ILE A 173 10.78 -3.72 18.76
CA ILE A 173 10.56 -3.61 20.21
C ILE A 173 11.63 -4.38 20.98
N SER A 174 12.19 -5.45 20.40
CA SER A 174 13.53 -5.88 20.80
C SER A 174 14.54 -4.93 20.18
N VAL A 175 14.82 -3.84 20.91
CA VAL A 175 16.13 -3.17 20.84
C VAL A 175 17.17 -4.28 20.65
N PRO A 176 18.13 -4.17 19.72
CA PRO A 176 19.34 -4.95 19.86
C PRO A 176 19.97 -4.46 21.16
N ARG A 177 19.52 -5.01 22.30
CA ARG A 177 20.39 -5.25 23.43
C ARG A 177 21.58 -5.85 22.71
N LYS A 178 22.72 -5.16 22.73
CA LYS A 178 24.00 -5.83 22.62
C LYS A 178 23.92 -6.91 23.68
N LYS A 179 23.33 -8.07 23.36
CA LYS A 179 23.70 -9.31 23.97
C LYS A 179 25.16 -9.35 23.61
N LYS A 180 25.95 -9.05 24.62
CA LYS A 180 27.38 -9.30 24.71
C LYS A 180 27.53 -10.81 24.56
N LEU A 181 27.20 -11.34 23.38
CA LEU A 181 27.50 -12.70 22.96
C LEU A 181 28.96 -12.62 22.52
N ILE A 182 29.81 -12.71 23.53
CA ILE A 182 31.09 -13.42 23.54
C ILE A 182 31.80 -13.41 22.17
N GLY A 183 32.71 -12.45 22.00
CA GLY A 183 33.90 -12.48 21.13
C GLY A 183 33.80 -13.18 19.77
N SER A 184 33.30 -12.49 18.74
CA SER A 184 33.77 -12.66 17.34
C SER A 184 33.24 -11.52 16.45
N SER A 185 33.61 -10.29 16.77
CA SER A 185 33.27 -9.09 15.98
C SER A 185 34.34 -8.80 14.92
N GLY A 186 33.92 -8.56 13.68
CA GLY A 186 34.73 -7.91 12.64
C GLY A 186 34.58 -8.55 11.27
N TRP A 187 35.19 -9.72 11.09
CA TRP A 187 35.43 -10.25 9.75
C TRP A 187 34.17 -10.58 8.93
N TRP A 188 33.11 -11.12 9.54
CA TRP A 188 31.89 -11.46 8.81
C TRP A 188 31.07 -10.25 8.34
N ALA A 189 31.12 -9.13 9.07
CA ALA A 189 30.42 -7.90 8.69
C ALA A 189 31.18 -7.15 7.58
N ASP A 190 32.52 -7.16 7.66
CA ASP A 190 33.39 -6.59 6.63
C ASP A 190 33.37 -7.44 5.35
N LEU A 191 33.42 -8.77 5.46
CA LEU A 191 33.25 -9.70 4.35
C LEU A 191 31.87 -9.53 3.70
N TRP A 192 30.82 -9.33 4.49
CA TRP A 192 29.47 -9.05 3.99
C TRP A 192 29.39 -7.73 3.20
N SER A 193 29.93 -6.64 3.74
CA SER A 193 30.00 -5.35 3.05
C SER A 193 30.81 -5.46 1.76
N THR A 194 31.94 -6.16 1.80
CA THR A 194 32.85 -6.34 0.66
C THR A 194 32.24 -7.24 -0.42
N CYS A 195 31.59 -8.35 -0.06
CA CYS A 195 30.94 -9.25 -1.02
C CYS A 195 29.70 -8.62 -1.65
N THR A 196 28.86 -7.92 -0.87
CA THR A 196 27.67 -7.25 -1.40
C THR A 196 28.04 -6.07 -2.31
N THR A 197 29.02 -5.25 -1.92
CA THR A 197 29.53 -4.16 -2.78
C THR A 197 30.25 -4.69 -4.02
N ALA A 198 31.08 -5.73 -3.91
CA ALA A 198 31.76 -6.33 -5.07
C ALA A 198 30.78 -6.99 -6.04
N MET A 199 29.75 -7.69 -5.55
CA MET A 199 28.74 -8.32 -6.40
C MET A 199 27.87 -7.29 -7.10
N VAL A 200 27.42 -6.25 -6.37
CA VAL A 200 26.68 -5.12 -6.96
C VAL A 200 27.54 -4.38 -7.99
N HIS A 201 28.82 -4.16 -7.70
CA HIS A 201 29.76 -3.51 -8.61
C HIS A 201 30.02 -4.35 -9.88
N HIS A 202 30.19 -5.67 -9.76
CA HIS A 202 30.35 -6.56 -10.91
C HIS A 202 29.09 -6.66 -11.76
N VAL A 203 27.91 -6.74 -11.15
CA VAL A 203 26.64 -6.75 -11.88
C VAL A 203 26.41 -5.40 -12.57
N MET A 204 26.72 -4.27 -11.90
CA MET A 204 26.65 -2.92 -12.48
C MET A 204 27.62 -2.77 -13.66
N LEU A 205 28.86 -3.24 -13.55
CA LEU A 205 29.85 -3.24 -14.64
C LEU A 205 29.40 -4.10 -15.82
N CYS A 206 28.84 -5.29 -15.57
CA CYS A 206 28.30 -6.15 -16.63
C CYS A 206 27.10 -5.49 -17.33
N LEU A 207 26.21 -4.83 -16.58
CA LEU A 207 25.05 -4.13 -17.14
C LEU A 207 25.47 -2.88 -17.93
N LEU A 208 26.47 -2.14 -17.45
CA LEU A 208 27.05 -0.99 -18.15
C LEU A 208 27.81 -1.43 -19.41
N ALA A 209 28.49 -2.58 -19.39
CA ALA A 209 29.11 -3.17 -20.56
C ALA A 209 28.06 -3.60 -21.60
N VAL A 210 26.95 -4.21 -21.17
CA VAL A 210 25.84 -4.60 -22.06
C VAL A 210 25.09 -3.37 -22.61
N SER A 211 24.93 -2.30 -21.83
CA SER A 211 24.34 -1.05 -22.30
C SER A 211 25.26 -0.30 -23.27
N SER A 212 26.57 -0.28 -22.97
CA SER A 212 27.61 0.33 -23.81
C SER A 212 27.72 -0.35 -25.19
N VAL A 213 27.61 -1.69 -25.23
CA VAL A 213 27.59 -2.45 -26.49
C VAL A 213 26.29 -2.21 -27.30
N ARG A 214 25.20 -1.78 -26.66
CA ARG A 214 23.89 -1.58 -27.30
C ARG A 214 23.64 -0.14 -27.78
N SER A 215 24.26 0.86 -27.17
CA SER A 215 24.27 2.25 -27.64
C SER A 215 25.63 2.54 -28.27
N GLY A 216 25.75 2.42 -29.59
CA GLY A 216 26.94 2.84 -30.34
C GLY A 216 27.13 4.37 -30.29
N GLU A 217 27.42 4.90 -29.10
CA GLU A 217 27.41 6.32 -28.76
C GLU A 217 28.70 6.76 -28.05
N ALA A 218 29.78 5.98 -28.23
CA ALA A 218 31.11 6.27 -27.70
C ALA A 218 31.80 7.48 -28.37
N SER A 219 31.22 8.09 -29.41
CA SER A 219 31.82 9.20 -30.17
C SER A 219 31.24 10.58 -29.86
N ARG A 220 30.30 10.73 -28.92
CA ARG A 220 29.66 12.03 -28.59
C ARG A 220 29.98 12.61 -27.21
N ILE A 221 30.77 11.93 -26.38
CA ILE A 221 31.04 12.36 -24.99
C ILE A 221 32.34 13.17 -24.86
N GLU A 222 33.22 13.20 -25.87
CA GLU A 222 34.49 13.96 -25.82
C GLU A 222 34.36 15.47 -26.11
N ALA A 223 33.15 16.00 -26.38
CA ALA A 223 32.98 17.39 -26.83
C ALA A 223 32.23 18.31 -25.85
N MET A 224 32.19 18.00 -24.54
CA MET A 224 31.47 18.82 -23.58
C MET A 224 32.42 19.36 -22.50
N GLU A 225 32.89 20.59 -22.72
CA GLU A 225 33.67 21.37 -21.75
C GLU A 225 32.95 21.43 -20.39
N VAL A 226 33.66 21.04 -19.34
CA VAL A 226 33.21 21.10 -17.94
C VAL A 226 33.48 22.51 -17.42
N PRO A 227 32.47 23.28 -16.98
CA PRO A 227 32.73 24.56 -16.34
C PRO A 227 33.34 24.34 -14.94
N GLU A 228 34.35 25.15 -14.66
CA GLU A 228 35.14 25.21 -13.43
C GLU A 228 34.25 25.36 -12.19
N VAL A 229 34.37 24.42 -11.24
CA VAL A 229 33.61 24.40 -9.99
C VAL A 229 34.33 25.32 -8.99
N GLN A 230 33.67 26.40 -8.61
CA GLN A 230 34.11 27.30 -7.55
C GLN A 230 34.09 26.55 -6.20
N GLU A 231 35.26 26.32 -5.60
CA GLU A 231 35.40 25.68 -4.29
C GLU A 231 34.74 26.54 -3.20
N ILE A 232 33.71 26.00 -2.55
CA ILE A 232 33.09 26.58 -1.36
C ILE A 232 33.96 26.19 -0.14
N PRO A 233 34.24 27.10 0.80
CA PRO A 233 35.09 26.82 1.95
C PRO A 233 34.44 25.76 2.87
N VAL A 234 35.15 24.63 3.01
CA VAL A 234 34.82 23.43 3.82
C VAL A 234 34.30 23.74 5.24
N ARG A 235 34.68 24.90 5.79
CA ARG A 235 34.37 25.33 7.16
C ARG A 235 32.90 25.68 7.41
N GLU A 236 32.18 26.19 6.41
CA GLU A 236 30.74 26.50 6.55
C GLU A 236 29.88 25.24 6.53
N VAL A 237 30.31 24.22 5.79
CA VAL A 237 29.64 22.91 5.69
C VAL A 237 29.81 22.12 7.00
N GLU A 238 30.98 22.18 7.63
CA GLU A 238 31.21 21.55 8.94
C GLU A 238 30.34 22.17 10.04
N VAL A 239 30.26 23.50 10.13
CA VAL A 239 29.41 24.17 11.13
C VAL A 239 27.93 23.86 10.93
N LEU A 240 27.46 23.81 9.67
CA LEU A 240 26.09 23.44 9.35
C LEU A 240 25.80 21.97 9.69
N MET A 241 26.74 21.07 9.39
CA MET A 241 26.67 19.65 9.74
C MET A 241 26.71 19.43 11.24
N GLU A 242 27.46 20.24 11.99
CA GLU A 242 27.54 20.17 13.45
C GLU A 242 26.27 20.71 14.11
N MET A 243 25.67 21.77 13.56
CA MET A 243 24.35 22.27 13.99
C MET A 243 23.22 21.30 13.64
N LEU A 244 23.24 20.72 12.44
CA LEU A 244 22.30 19.67 12.01
C LEU A 244 22.49 18.39 12.82
N ASN A 245 23.71 17.97 13.15
CA ASN A 245 23.96 16.84 14.03
C ASN A 245 23.44 17.11 15.43
N ARG A 246 23.75 18.27 16.04
CA ARG A 246 23.32 18.59 17.41
C ARG A 246 21.81 18.72 17.57
N HIS A 247 21.09 19.20 16.56
CA HIS A 247 19.64 19.37 16.63
C HIS A 247 18.84 18.21 16.02
N MET A 248 19.38 17.45 15.06
CA MET A 248 18.66 16.35 14.42
C MET A 248 19.11 14.94 14.83
N TYR A 249 20.32 14.78 15.38
CA TYR A 249 20.84 13.52 15.90
C TYR A 249 21.25 13.70 17.37
N PRO A 250 20.31 13.65 18.32
CA PRO A 250 20.71 13.48 19.72
C PRO A 250 21.49 12.17 19.84
N ASP A 251 22.42 12.09 20.79
CA ASP A 251 23.06 10.82 21.14
C ASP A 251 22.00 9.71 21.26
N TYR A 252 22.25 8.55 20.66
CA TYR A 252 21.29 7.43 20.62
C TYR A 252 20.83 6.98 22.03
N ASN A 253 21.61 7.32 23.06
CA ASN A 253 21.33 7.07 24.48
C ASN A 253 20.40 8.11 25.14
N VAL A 254 20.15 9.26 24.49
CA VAL A 254 19.22 10.32 24.95
C VAL A 254 17.81 10.11 24.36
N ILE A 255 17.71 9.39 23.24
CA ILE A 255 16.44 9.12 22.50
C ILE A 255 15.53 8.11 23.23
N THR A 256 16.00 7.52 24.33
CA THR A 256 15.25 6.53 25.13
C THR A 256 14.26 7.12 26.13
N GLU A 257 14.21 8.44 26.32
CA GLU A 257 13.14 9.07 27.10
C GLU A 257 11.84 9.12 26.27
N GLU A 258 10.78 8.57 26.84
CA GLU A 258 9.46 8.54 26.23
C GLU A 258 8.88 9.96 26.23
N LEU A 259 8.96 10.63 25.07
CA LEU A 259 8.44 12.00 24.91
C LEU A 259 6.94 12.04 25.21
N GLU A 260 6.49 13.01 25.99
CA GLU A 260 5.05 13.28 26.12
C GLU A 260 4.50 14.00 24.89
N LEU A 261 3.18 13.92 24.67
CA LEU A 261 2.52 14.51 23.50
C LEU A 261 2.72 16.03 23.41
N HIS A 262 2.68 16.75 24.53
CA HIS A 262 2.85 18.21 24.54
C HIS A 262 4.28 18.62 24.11
N GLU A 263 5.29 17.88 24.53
CA GLU A 263 6.69 18.10 24.18
C GLU A 263 6.93 17.76 22.71
N TYR A 264 6.34 16.65 22.24
CA TYR A 264 6.35 16.27 20.83
C TYR A 264 5.79 17.37 19.92
N VAL A 265 4.62 17.92 20.25
CA VAL A 265 3.98 18.97 19.43
C VAL A 265 4.86 20.21 19.35
N LYS A 266 5.49 20.60 20.46
CA LYS A 266 6.40 21.74 20.51
C LYS A 266 7.62 21.53 19.61
N GLU A 267 8.28 20.38 19.73
CA GLU A 267 9.47 20.06 18.93
C GLU A 267 9.16 19.85 17.45
N ALA A 268 8.03 19.22 17.12
CA ALA A 268 7.56 19.03 15.76
C ALA A 268 7.31 20.38 15.07
N LYS A 269 6.63 21.31 15.77
CA LYS A 269 6.38 22.66 15.26
C LYS A 269 7.66 23.45 15.03
N ASN A 270 8.60 23.39 15.97
CA ASN A 270 9.91 24.02 15.82
C ASN A 270 10.63 23.47 14.58
N GLY A 271 10.65 22.15 14.41
CA GLY A 271 11.23 21.49 13.22
C GLY A 271 10.59 21.94 11.92
N ALA A 272 9.25 21.99 11.85
CA ALA A 272 8.52 22.46 10.66
C ALA A 272 8.81 23.93 10.33
N THR A 273 8.89 24.78 11.36
CA THR A 273 9.22 26.20 11.21
C THR A 273 10.64 26.38 10.67
N ILE A 274 11.62 25.66 11.23
CA ILE A 274 13.01 25.67 10.75
C ILE A 274 13.08 25.17 9.31
N ALA A 275 12.43 24.06 8.97
CA ALA A 275 12.40 23.52 7.61
C ALA A 275 11.82 24.52 6.60
N SER A 276 10.83 25.33 6.99
CA SER A 276 10.29 26.39 6.14
C SER A 276 11.28 27.55 5.89
N GLN A 277 12.26 27.74 6.79
CA GLN A 277 13.23 28.83 6.74
C GLN A 277 14.59 28.43 6.14
N VAL A 278 15.02 27.17 6.28
CA VAL A 278 16.38 26.74 5.91
C VAL A 278 16.53 26.47 4.41
N LYS A 279 17.47 27.20 3.79
CA LYS A 279 17.84 27.12 2.37
C LYS A 279 18.93 26.06 2.13
N MET A 280 18.65 24.77 2.40
CA MET A 280 19.62 23.65 2.40
C MET A 280 20.42 23.44 1.12
N ASP A 281 21.69 23.02 1.18
CA ASP A 281 22.52 22.70 0.00
C ASP A 281 22.34 21.30 -0.62
N PRO A 282 22.52 21.15 -1.95
CA PRO A 282 22.02 20.00 -2.71
C PRO A 282 22.83 18.69 -2.58
N LEU A 283 23.92 18.64 -1.80
CA LEU A 283 24.83 17.49 -1.73
C LEU A 283 24.54 16.48 -0.59
N LEU A 284 23.54 16.76 0.26
CA LEU A 284 23.26 15.95 1.46
C LEU A 284 22.40 14.66 1.37
N PRO A 285 21.89 14.11 0.23
CA PRO A 285 20.90 13.03 0.33
C PRO A 285 21.44 11.60 0.44
N ARG A 286 22.65 11.30 -0.06
CA ARG A 286 23.04 9.90 -0.33
C ARG A 286 23.42 9.05 0.89
N ARG A 287 23.65 9.64 2.07
CA ARG A 287 24.00 8.88 3.30
C ARG A 287 22.81 8.61 4.24
N VAL A 288 21.68 9.31 4.07
CA VAL A 288 20.54 9.24 4.99
C VAL A 288 19.48 8.22 4.54
N SER A 289 19.56 7.70 3.30
CA SER A 289 18.66 6.66 2.76
C SER A 289 18.71 5.32 3.50
N ASN A 290 19.62 5.15 4.47
CA ASN A 290 19.73 3.94 5.29
C ASN A 290 18.79 3.96 6.51
N PHE A 291 18.09 5.06 6.78
CA PHE A 291 17.04 5.11 7.79
C PHE A 291 15.68 4.81 7.15
N ILE A 292 15.40 3.52 6.96
CA ILE A 292 14.05 3.07 6.61
C ILE A 292 13.17 3.36 7.84
N ILE A 293 12.27 4.34 7.69
CA ILE A 293 11.22 4.68 8.66
C ILE A 293 10.38 3.42 8.95
N PRO A 294 9.95 3.14 10.20
CA PRO A 294 9.28 1.89 10.56
C PRO A 294 7.85 1.82 9.97
N SER A 295 7.74 1.58 8.67
CA SER A 295 6.48 1.31 7.96
C SER A 295 5.79 0.03 8.48
N GLU A 296 6.58 -0.90 9.03
CA GLU A 296 6.10 -2.14 9.65
C GLU A 296 5.28 -1.90 10.92
N SER A 297 5.68 -0.98 11.79
CA SER A 297 4.98 -0.72 13.06
C SER A 297 3.60 -0.10 12.80
N PHE A 298 3.50 0.77 11.80
CA PHE A 298 2.23 1.36 11.37
C PHE A 298 1.27 0.30 10.82
N VAL A 299 1.78 -0.63 10.01
CA VAL A 299 0.98 -1.74 9.45
C VAL A 299 0.47 -2.69 10.53
N ALA A 300 1.28 -2.91 11.57
CA ALA A 300 0.93 -3.80 12.67
C ALA A 300 -0.01 -3.18 13.70
N ASP A 301 -0.53 -1.98 13.43
CA ASP A 301 -1.31 -1.19 14.39
C ASP A 301 -0.63 -1.16 15.77
N GLN A 302 0.70 -1.02 15.79
CA GLN A 302 1.46 -0.84 17.02
C GLN A 302 1.58 0.64 17.38
N LEU A 303 1.63 0.93 18.68
CA LEU A 303 1.89 2.28 19.15
C LEU A 303 3.33 2.66 18.79
N VAL A 304 3.49 3.78 18.07
CA VAL A 304 4.80 4.35 17.78
C VAL A 304 5.04 5.48 18.76
N THR A 305 6.12 5.37 19.55
CA THR A 305 6.50 6.39 20.53
C THR A 305 6.67 7.75 19.85
N TYR A 306 6.39 8.82 20.58
CA TYR A 306 6.52 10.18 20.05
C TYR A 306 7.97 10.53 19.67
N SER A 307 8.97 9.93 20.32
CA SER A 307 10.38 10.07 19.95
C SER A 307 10.68 9.53 18.54
N HIS A 308 10.19 8.32 18.22
CA HIS A 308 10.34 7.73 16.89
C HIS A 308 9.54 8.50 15.82
N ARG A 309 8.37 8.99 16.17
CA ARG A 309 7.56 9.84 15.28
C ARG A 309 8.25 11.15 14.93
N LEU A 310 8.86 11.81 15.92
CA LEU A 310 9.61 13.04 15.72
C LEU A 310 10.81 12.83 14.79
N MET A 311 11.53 11.72 14.96
CA MET A 311 12.64 11.36 14.07
C MET A 311 12.17 11.19 12.63
N THR A 312 11.05 10.48 12.45
CA THR A 312 10.42 10.28 11.15
C THR A 312 10.03 11.60 10.49
N LEU A 313 9.35 12.48 11.24
CA LEU A 313 8.97 13.81 10.77
C LEU A 313 10.19 14.63 10.36
N ARG A 314 11.24 14.67 11.19
CA ARG A 314 12.47 15.43 10.88
C ARG A 314 13.11 14.96 9.57
N PHE A 315 13.20 13.65 9.35
CA PHE A 315 13.69 13.10 8.09
C PHE A 315 12.85 13.59 6.89
N MET A 316 11.53 13.55 7.02
CA MET A 316 10.61 13.96 5.95
C MET A 316 10.63 15.47 5.68
N LEU A 317 10.81 16.29 6.70
CA LEU A 317 10.95 17.74 6.52
C LEU A 317 12.21 18.09 5.70
N LEU A 318 13.29 17.32 5.86
CA LEU A 318 14.51 17.51 5.06
C LEU A 318 14.31 17.13 3.59
N THR A 319 13.63 16.01 3.32
CA THR A 319 13.37 15.57 1.94
C THR A 319 12.49 16.57 1.20
N ILE A 320 11.45 17.09 1.87
CA ILE A 320 10.58 18.14 1.33
C ILE A 320 11.37 19.42 1.06
N SER A 321 12.19 19.88 2.01
CA SER A 321 13.02 21.09 1.86
C SER A 321 13.99 20.97 0.68
N TYR A 322 14.59 19.79 0.51
CA TYR A 322 15.47 19.47 -0.60
C TYR A 322 14.74 19.50 -1.96
N SER A 323 13.59 18.83 -2.05
CA SER A 323 12.74 18.77 -3.24
C SER A 323 12.29 20.16 -3.68
N GLN A 324 11.89 21.03 -2.75
CA GLN A 324 11.50 22.41 -3.05
C GLN A 324 12.65 23.23 -3.66
N LYS A 325 13.88 23.10 -3.14
CA LYS A 325 15.06 23.78 -3.75
C LYS A 325 15.40 23.23 -5.13
N LYS A 326 15.34 21.91 -5.33
CA LYS A 326 15.55 21.28 -6.65
C LYS A 326 14.57 21.83 -7.69
N LYS A 327 13.28 21.99 -7.32
CA LYS A 327 12.26 22.62 -8.17
C LYS A 327 12.62 24.07 -8.52
N MET A 328 13.06 24.88 -7.55
CA MET A 328 13.48 26.28 -7.77
C MET A 328 14.71 26.42 -8.68
N VAL A 329 15.66 25.48 -8.63
CA VAL A 329 16.86 25.47 -9.49
C VAL A 329 16.52 24.96 -10.90
N ALA A 330 15.64 23.96 -11.02
CA ALA A 330 15.23 23.38 -12.30
C ALA A 330 14.31 24.28 -13.14
N THR A 331 13.54 25.18 -12.50
CA THR A 331 12.68 26.17 -13.18
C THR A 331 13.42 27.18 -14.06
N ARG A 332 14.76 27.14 -14.14
CA ARG A 332 15.54 27.92 -15.11
C ARG A 332 15.67 27.27 -16.49
N SER A 333 15.25 26.00 -16.68
CA SER A 333 15.46 25.29 -17.96
C SER A 333 14.23 24.58 -18.57
N THR A 334 13.26 24.03 -17.83
CA THR A 334 12.07 23.43 -18.49
C THR A 334 10.80 23.46 -17.62
N ARG A 335 9.67 23.77 -18.26
CA ARG A 335 8.33 23.94 -17.67
C ARG A 335 7.62 22.58 -17.57
N THR A 336 8.13 21.66 -16.76
CA THR A 336 7.39 20.43 -16.40
C THR A 336 7.40 20.25 -14.89
N THR A 337 6.22 20.40 -14.29
CA THR A 337 5.93 20.15 -12.86
C THR A 337 6.21 18.70 -12.48
N THR A 338 7.42 18.40 -11.99
CA THR A 338 7.76 17.10 -11.41
C THR A 338 7.68 17.19 -9.89
N ALA A 339 6.49 16.93 -9.33
CA ALA A 339 6.26 16.63 -7.92
C ALA A 339 6.80 15.22 -7.53
N GLY A 340 7.95 14.82 -8.11
CA GLY A 340 8.40 13.43 -8.18
C GLY A 340 9.11 12.93 -6.92
N ASP A 341 9.92 13.77 -6.28
CA ASP A 341 10.91 13.32 -5.30
C ASP A 341 10.28 13.03 -3.91
N ASP A 342 9.34 13.86 -3.44
CA ASP A 342 8.70 13.69 -2.11
C ASP A 342 7.81 12.43 -2.02
N CYS A 343 7.25 12.02 -3.16
CA CYS A 343 6.45 10.79 -3.26
C CYS A 343 7.32 9.53 -3.37
N GLU A 344 8.61 9.66 -3.71
CA GLU A 344 9.50 8.50 -3.90
C GLU A 344 9.75 7.77 -2.57
N VAL A 345 9.98 8.53 -1.49
CA VAL A 345 10.14 7.98 -0.13
C VAL A 345 8.92 7.18 0.32
N VAL A 346 7.71 7.65 0.00
CA VAL A 346 6.46 6.95 0.33
C VAL A 346 6.32 5.66 -0.50
N GLU A 347 6.67 5.69 -1.78
CA GLU A 347 6.67 4.49 -2.63
C GLU A 347 7.71 3.46 -2.18
N ASP A 348 8.89 3.90 -1.76
CA ASP A 348 9.94 3.04 -1.22
C ASP A 348 9.50 2.38 0.10
N GLY A 349 8.84 3.15 0.98
CA GLY A 349 8.25 2.62 2.21
C GLY A 349 7.17 1.57 1.95
N ILE A 350 6.30 1.79 0.95
CA ILE A 350 5.29 0.81 0.52
C ILE A 350 5.96 -0.44 -0.07
N MET A 351 7.02 -0.27 -0.86
CA MET A 351 7.76 -1.38 -1.44
C MET A 351 8.43 -2.22 -0.36
N ASP A 352 9.03 -1.61 0.64
CA ASP A 352 9.60 -2.33 1.78
C ASP A 352 8.52 -3.20 2.45
N VAL A 353 7.39 -2.60 2.86
CA VAL A 353 6.24 -3.35 3.44
C VAL A 353 5.78 -4.50 2.55
N TYR A 354 5.67 -4.27 1.24
CA TYR A 354 5.28 -5.32 0.29
C TYR A 354 6.26 -6.48 0.29
N ILE A 355 7.57 -6.19 0.22
CA ILE A 355 8.62 -7.19 0.25
C ILE A 355 8.49 -8.05 1.51
N ARG A 356 8.27 -7.44 2.68
CA ARG A 356 8.22 -8.16 3.96
C ARG A 356 6.99 -9.03 4.11
N LEU A 357 5.82 -8.54 3.66
CA LEU A 357 4.55 -9.23 3.86
C LEU A 357 4.28 -10.32 2.83
N TYR A 358 4.67 -10.10 1.57
CA TYR A 358 4.21 -10.93 0.46
C TYR A 358 5.30 -11.76 -0.20
N THR A 359 6.58 -11.44 0.06
CA THR A 359 7.71 -12.09 -0.61
C THR A 359 8.62 -12.81 0.37
N ARG A 360 9.41 -13.74 -0.15
CA ARG A 360 10.39 -14.49 0.64
C ARG A 360 11.74 -13.79 0.79
N VAL A 361 11.86 -12.59 0.20
CA VAL A 361 13.10 -11.82 0.07
C VAL A 361 13.74 -11.57 1.44
N ASN A 362 12.98 -11.29 2.50
CA ASN A 362 13.55 -11.04 3.83
C ASN A 362 14.32 -12.23 4.43
N VAL A 363 13.88 -13.46 4.15
CA VAL A 363 14.60 -14.67 4.57
C VAL A 363 15.79 -14.91 3.65
N ALA A 364 15.54 -14.77 2.37
CA ALA A 364 16.50 -14.87 1.28
C ALA A 364 17.69 -13.91 1.38
N MET A 365 17.47 -12.70 1.89
CA MET A 365 18.45 -11.62 2.00
C MET A 365 19.30 -11.70 3.27
N SER A 366 19.01 -12.64 4.17
CA SER A 366 19.86 -12.89 5.32
C SER A 366 21.21 -13.49 4.89
N CYS A 367 22.27 -13.29 5.68
CA CYS A 367 23.57 -13.92 5.40
C CYS A 367 23.46 -15.44 5.21
N ILE A 368 22.63 -16.06 6.05
CA ILE A 368 22.28 -17.48 5.98
C ILE A 368 21.60 -17.81 4.64
N GLY A 369 20.62 -16.99 4.22
CA GLY A 369 19.91 -17.16 2.95
C GLY A 369 20.81 -17.12 1.72
N TYR A 370 21.78 -16.20 1.67
CA TYR A 370 22.75 -16.13 0.57
C TYR A 370 23.67 -17.34 0.50
N LEU A 371 24.24 -17.75 1.65
CA LEU A 371 25.09 -18.93 1.72
C LEU A 371 24.33 -20.17 1.22
N PHE A 372 23.10 -20.36 1.69
CA PHE A 372 22.29 -21.49 1.27
C PHE A 372 21.92 -21.44 -0.21
N ARG A 373 21.68 -20.26 -0.81
CA ARG A 373 21.44 -20.17 -2.26
C ARG A 373 22.65 -20.57 -3.10
N PHE A 374 23.84 -20.17 -2.68
CA PHE A 374 25.07 -20.61 -3.34
C PHE A 374 25.21 -22.14 -3.25
N ILE A 375 24.87 -22.71 -2.09
CA ILE A 375 24.84 -24.16 -1.88
C ILE A 375 23.80 -24.81 -2.80
N THR A 376 22.54 -24.36 -2.82
CA THR A 376 21.49 -24.98 -3.65
C THR A 376 21.81 -24.90 -5.13
N PHE A 377 22.36 -23.78 -5.60
CA PHE A 377 22.81 -23.61 -6.97
C PHE A 377 23.94 -24.60 -7.33
N SER A 378 24.95 -24.71 -6.46
CA SER A 378 26.07 -25.64 -6.65
C SER A 378 25.60 -27.10 -6.66
N LEU A 379 24.70 -27.45 -5.75
CA LEU A 379 24.09 -28.79 -5.67
C LEU A 379 23.24 -29.11 -6.91
N ALA A 380 22.52 -28.14 -7.47
CA ALA A 380 21.74 -28.33 -8.69
C ALA A 380 22.64 -28.64 -9.91
N ILE A 381 23.77 -27.91 -10.04
CA ILE A 381 24.76 -28.18 -11.08
C ILE A 381 25.36 -29.58 -10.91
N ALA A 382 25.74 -29.94 -9.68
CA ALA A 382 26.29 -31.26 -9.37
C ALA A 382 25.30 -32.39 -9.70
N ALA A 383 24.01 -32.21 -9.37
CA ALA A 383 22.96 -33.17 -9.70
C ALA A 383 22.79 -33.34 -11.21
N ILE A 384 22.81 -32.26 -11.99
CA ILE A 384 22.75 -32.31 -13.46
C ILE A 384 23.99 -32.99 -14.05
N ALA A 385 25.18 -32.69 -13.53
CA ALA A 385 26.42 -33.31 -13.98
C ALA A 385 26.42 -34.82 -13.75
N LEU A 386 25.97 -35.26 -12.58
CA LEU A 386 25.81 -36.68 -12.23
C LEU A 386 24.75 -37.35 -13.11
N PHE A 387 23.59 -36.72 -13.30
CA PHE A 387 22.54 -37.23 -14.18
C PHE A 387 23.03 -37.36 -15.63
N ASN A 388 23.79 -36.40 -16.16
CA ASN A 388 24.29 -36.49 -17.53
C ASN A 388 25.32 -37.62 -17.70
N ARG A 389 26.11 -37.91 -16.66
CA ARG A 389 27.14 -38.96 -16.67
C ARG A 389 26.60 -40.38 -16.45
N SER A 390 25.42 -40.53 -15.86
CA SER A 390 24.84 -41.86 -15.58
C SER A 390 24.44 -42.61 -16.85
N HIS A 391 24.43 -43.93 -16.79
CA HIS A 391 23.92 -44.79 -17.86
C HIS A 391 22.39 -44.75 -17.89
N LYS A 392 21.80 -44.67 -19.09
CA LYS A 392 20.34 -44.49 -19.25
C LYS A 392 19.69 -45.51 -20.18
N ASP A 393 20.46 -46.48 -20.64
CA ASP A 393 20.05 -47.39 -21.73
C ASP A 393 18.94 -48.38 -21.31
N GLY A 394 18.65 -48.48 -20.00
CA GLY A 394 17.58 -49.32 -19.43
C GLY A 394 16.34 -48.57 -18.95
N TYR A 395 16.26 -47.24 -19.12
CA TYR A 395 15.12 -46.43 -18.67
C TYR A 395 14.22 -46.01 -19.83
N ASP A 396 12.95 -45.72 -19.54
CA ASP A 396 12.02 -45.14 -20.52
C ASP A 396 12.58 -43.81 -21.07
N LYS A 397 12.58 -43.68 -22.40
CA LYS A 397 13.12 -42.51 -23.11
C LYS A 397 12.36 -41.23 -22.80
N ASP A 398 11.04 -41.31 -22.60
CA ASP A 398 10.21 -40.18 -22.24
C ASP A 398 10.47 -39.75 -20.80
N ASP A 399 10.66 -40.69 -19.87
CA ASP A 399 11.03 -40.36 -18.48
C ASP A 399 12.40 -39.68 -18.39
N VAL A 400 13.37 -40.14 -19.19
CA VAL A 400 14.69 -39.50 -19.31
C VAL A 400 14.55 -38.08 -19.84
N ARG A 401 13.72 -37.87 -20.87
CA ARG A 401 13.46 -36.54 -21.45
C ARG A 401 12.80 -35.61 -20.44
N VAL A 402 11.75 -36.07 -19.74
CA VAL A 402 11.03 -35.31 -18.72
C VAL A 402 11.98 -34.96 -17.57
N THR A 403 12.71 -35.92 -17.02
CA THR A 403 13.67 -35.69 -15.91
C THR A 403 14.73 -34.66 -16.29
N LYS A 404 15.27 -34.75 -17.51
CA LYS A 404 16.21 -33.74 -18.04
C LYS A 404 15.58 -32.35 -18.04
N ILE A 405 14.37 -32.19 -18.60
CA ILE A 405 13.66 -30.91 -18.62
C ILE A 405 13.50 -30.36 -17.20
N LEU A 406 13.06 -31.18 -16.25
CA LEU A 406 12.84 -30.76 -14.86
C LEU A 406 14.13 -30.27 -14.18
N LEU A 407 15.25 -30.97 -14.35
CA LEU A 407 16.53 -30.58 -13.76
C LEU A 407 17.03 -29.23 -14.32
N TYR A 408 16.96 -29.04 -15.64
CA TYR A 408 17.32 -27.76 -16.25
C TYR A 408 16.35 -26.64 -15.83
N CYS A 409 15.06 -26.92 -15.69
CA CYS A 409 14.08 -25.98 -15.16
C CYS A 409 14.44 -25.52 -13.73
N ILE A 410 14.84 -26.43 -12.84
CA ILE A 410 15.33 -26.08 -11.49
C ILE A 410 16.53 -25.14 -11.59
N LEU A 411 17.55 -25.48 -12.40
CA LEU A 411 18.74 -24.65 -12.57
C LEU A 411 18.38 -23.25 -13.09
N VAL A 412 17.48 -23.15 -14.07
CA VAL A 412 17.00 -21.87 -14.61
C VAL A 412 16.28 -21.06 -13.54
N LEU A 413 15.40 -21.68 -12.74
CA LEU A 413 14.71 -20.98 -11.65
C LEU A 413 15.68 -20.48 -10.57
N GLU A 414 16.74 -21.24 -10.25
CA GLU A 414 17.81 -20.79 -9.33
C GLU A 414 18.59 -19.59 -9.90
N LEU A 415 18.98 -19.65 -11.18
CA LEU A 415 19.66 -18.55 -11.86
C LEU A 415 18.81 -17.28 -11.90
N LEU A 416 17.53 -17.42 -12.27
CA LEU A 416 16.62 -16.29 -12.34
C LEU A 416 16.31 -15.72 -10.94
N SER A 417 16.24 -16.56 -9.90
CA SER A 417 16.12 -16.11 -8.51
C SER A 417 17.32 -15.23 -8.11
N PHE A 418 18.54 -15.67 -8.43
CA PHE A 418 19.76 -14.89 -8.18
C PHE A 418 19.71 -13.52 -8.86
N PHE A 419 19.31 -13.48 -10.14
CA PHE A 419 19.18 -12.25 -10.92
C PHE A 419 18.11 -11.29 -10.36
N ASN A 420 16.96 -11.81 -9.94
CA ASN A 420 15.88 -10.98 -9.41
C ASN A 420 16.24 -10.28 -8.10
N ILE A 421 17.02 -10.92 -7.23
CA ILE A 421 17.50 -10.28 -6.00
C ILE A 421 18.38 -9.07 -6.35
N CYS A 422 19.25 -9.21 -7.35
CA CYS A 422 20.07 -8.09 -7.84
C CYS A 422 19.21 -6.95 -8.40
N LEU A 423 18.10 -7.26 -9.07
CA LEU A 423 17.15 -6.25 -9.57
C LEU A 423 16.34 -5.54 -8.48
N ILE A 424 16.19 -6.14 -7.29
CA ILE A 424 15.53 -5.48 -6.15
C ILE A 424 16.39 -4.31 -5.63
N PHE A 425 17.73 -4.43 -5.65
CA PHE A 425 18.66 -3.39 -5.18
C PHE A 425 19.04 -2.34 -6.23
N SER A 426 18.89 -2.68 -7.50
CA SER A 426 19.06 -1.75 -8.61
C SER A 426 17.82 -1.83 -9.48
N PRO A 427 16.83 -0.94 -9.29
CA PRO A 427 15.76 -0.81 -10.25
C PRO A 427 16.38 -0.24 -11.52
N LEU A 428 16.97 -1.12 -12.34
CA LEU A 428 17.09 -0.85 -13.75
C LEU A 428 15.69 -0.41 -14.20
N ARG A 429 15.59 0.84 -14.63
CA ARG A 429 14.41 1.47 -15.25
C ARG A 429 13.97 0.77 -16.55
N LEU A 430 14.25 -0.53 -16.70
CA LEU A 430 13.94 -1.38 -17.84
C LEU A 430 12.49 -1.87 -17.85
N TRP A 431 11.66 -1.53 -16.85
CA TRP A 431 10.20 -1.71 -16.94
C TRP A 431 9.47 -0.35 -16.99
N PRO A 432 9.40 0.33 -18.15
CA PRO A 432 8.86 1.69 -18.27
C PRO A 432 7.35 1.79 -17.97
N ALA A 433 6.62 0.67 -17.94
CA ALA A 433 5.18 0.64 -17.73
C ALA A 433 4.75 0.75 -16.25
N SER A 434 5.63 0.43 -15.30
CA SER A 434 5.26 0.30 -13.87
C SER A 434 5.08 1.65 -13.17
N SER A 435 5.88 2.66 -13.49
CA SER A 435 5.84 3.96 -12.82
C SER A 435 4.60 4.80 -13.19
N ARG A 436 4.03 4.61 -14.39
CA ARG A 436 2.78 5.28 -14.79
C ARG A 436 1.55 4.65 -14.15
N LEU A 437 1.52 3.33 -13.99
CA LEU A 437 0.38 2.61 -13.40
C LEU A 437 0.21 2.90 -11.90
N ASN A 438 1.30 3.09 -11.16
CA ASN A 438 1.24 3.46 -9.73
C ASN A 438 0.65 4.85 -9.47
N LYS A 439 0.66 5.74 -10.47
CA LYS A 439 0.14 7.11 -10.33
C LYS A 439 -1.36 7.24 -10.63
N MET A 440 -1.98 6.15 -11.10
CA MET A 440 -3.40 6.14 -11.47
C MET A 440 -4.29 6.02 -10.23
N VAL A 441 -5.31 6.86 -10.18
CA VAL A 441 -6.34 6.88 -9.15
C VAL A 441 -7.65 6.44 -9.82
N ALA A 442 -8.25 5.39 -9.27
CA ALA A 442 -9.54 4.90 -9.72
C ALA A 442 -10.63 5.85 -9.23
N GLN A 443 -11.53 6.23 -10.13
CA GLN A 443 -12.57 7.22 -9.89
C GLN A 443 -13.94 6.68 -10.22
N GLN A 444 -14.91 7.09 -9.43
CA GLN A 444 -16.31 6.82 -9.66
C GLN A 444 -17.14 8.06 -9.34
N SER A 445 -18.07 8.38 -10.23
CA SER A 445 -19.03 9.46 -10.03
C SER A 445 -20.43 8.85 -9.97
N VAL A 446 -21.19 9.21 -8.94
CA VAL A 446 -22.58 8.76 -8.77
C VAL A 446 -23.42 9.24 -9.95
N MET A 447 -23.22 10.49 -10.39
CA MET A 447 -23.91 11.05 -11.55
C MET A 447 -23.57 10.32 -12.86
N ALA A 448 -22.29 9.93 -13.02
CA ALA A 448 -21.87 9.15 -14.18
C ALA A 448 -22.51 7.75 -14.20
N CYS A 449 -22.60 7.10 -13.03
CA CYS A 449 -23.26 5.81 -12.87
C CYS A 449 -24.77 5.90 -13.17
N ALA A 450 -25.46 6.91 -12.62
CA ALA A 450 -26.88 7.15 -12.87
C ALA A 450 -27.16 7.43 -14.35
N ALA A 451 -26.34 8.28 -14.99
CA ALA A 451 -26.46 8.57 -16.41
C ALA A 451 -26.28 7.32 -17.30
N ARG A 452 -25.40 6.39 -16.91
CA ARG A 452 -25.20 5.11 -17.62
C ARG A 452 -26.36 4.14 -17.42
N ARG A 453 -26.94 4.07 -16.22
CA ARG A 453 -28.10 3.19 -15.96
C ARG A 453 -29.31 3.60 -16.81
N LYS A 454 -29.49 4.91 -17.03
CA LYS A 454 -30.51 5.45 -17.94
C LYS A 454 -30.33 5.01 -19.40
N ARG A 455 -29.11 4.72 -19.85
CA ARG A 455 -28.78 4.23 -21.21
C ARG A 455 -27.78 3.07 -21.15
N PRO A 456 -28.23 1.85 -20.78
CA PRO A 456 -27.33 0.74 -20.54
C PRO A 456 -26.64 0.29 -21.83
N THR A 457 -25.33 0.08 -21.75
CA THR A 457 -24.54 -0.56 -22.81
C THR A 457 -24.97 -2.02 -22.98
N TRP A 458 -24.64 -2.64 -24.11
CA TRP A 458 -24.94 -4.06 -24.37
C TRP A 458 -24.38 -4.98 -23.27
N LEU A 459 -23.18 -4.70 -22.76
CA LEU A 459 -22.57 -5.41 -21.62
C LEU A 459 -23.44 -5.30 -20.36
N LEU A 460 -23.98 -4.10 -20.08
CA LEU A 460 -24.83 -3.89 -18.91
C LEU A 460 -26.20 -4.57 -19.07
N ARG A 461 -26.72 -4.67 -20.29
CA ARG A 461 -27.94 -5.45 -20.58
C ARG A 461 -27.73 -6.95 -20.38
N LEU A 462 -26.58 -7.49 -20.79
CA LEU A 462 -26.22 -8.89 -20.51
C LEU A 462 -26.00 -9.13 -19.02
N ALA A 463 -25.34 -8.19 -18.35
CA ALA A 463 -25.15 -8.25 -16.91
C ALA A 463 -26.49 -8.26 -16.15
N ALA A 464 -27.47 -7.49 -16.62
CA ALA A 464 -28.81 -7.45 -16.04
C ALA A 464 -29.55 -8.79 -16.17
N LEU A 465 -29.38 -9.52 -17.28
CA LEU A 465 -29.92 -10.89 -17.42
C LEU A 465 -29.33 -11.86 -16.39
N ALA A 466 -28.09 -11.63 -15.97
CA ALA A 466 -27.40 -12.42 -14.94
C ALA A 466 -27.58 -11.86 -13.51
N GLY A 467 -28.36 -10.78 -13.32
CA GLY A 467 -28.50 -10.09 -12.03
C GLY A 467 -27.21 -9.45 -11.50
N CYS A 468 -26.22 -9.22 -12.36
CA CYS A 468 -24.88 -8.72 -12.02
C CYS A 468 -24.61 -7.30 -12.57
N ASP A 469 -25.64 -6.57 -12.99
CA ASP A 469 -25.53 -5.25 -13.60
C ASP A 469 -24.93 -4.20 -12.65
N ALA A 470 -25.36 -4.20 -11.39
CA ALA A 470 -24.79 -3.32 -10.37
C ALA A 470 -23.28 -3.58 -10.18
N TYR A 471 -22.89 -4.85 -10.09
CA TYR A 471 -21.49 -5.26 -9.93
C TYR A 471 -20.62 -4.89 -11.14
N ILE A 472 -21.12 -5.15 -12.36
CA ILE A 472 -20.40 -4.83 -13.60
C ILE A 472 -20.29 -3.31 -13.80
N ASN A 473 -21.35 -2.54 -13.53
CA ASN A 473 -21.30 -1.07 -13.61
C ASN A 473 -20.27 -0.49 -12.62
N GLN A 474 -20.17 -1.11 -11.45
CA GLN A 474 -19.27 -0.67 -10.39
C GLN A 474 -17.80 -1.02 -10.64
N GLN A 475 -17.51 -2.25 -11.10
CA GLN A 475 -16.13 -2.72 -11.24
C GLN A 475 -15.54 -2.47 -12.63
N TRP A 476 -16.35 -2.53 -13.70
CA TRP A 476 -15.84 -2.50 -15.08
C TRP A 476 -15.73 -1.09 -15.66
N TYR A 477 -16.56 -0.15 -15.20
CA TYR A 477 -16.63 1.21 -15.75
C TYR A 477 -15.89 2.25 -14.89
N MET A 478 -14.86 1.83 -14.14
CA MET A 478 -14.03 2.76 -13.36
C MET A 478 -13.10 3.57 -14.27
N THR A 479 -13.20 4.89 -14.20
CA THR A 479 -12.26 5.79 -14.87
C THR A 479 -10.95 5.86 -14.09
N GLN A 480 -9.81 5.84 -14.80
CA GLN A 480 -8.48 5.96 -14.18
C GLN A 480 -7.89 7.32 -14.56
N THR A 481 -7.38 8.06 -13.58
CA THR A 481 -6.73 9.36 -13.80
C THR A 481 -5.37 9.43 -13.11
N PRO A 482 -4.34 10.06 -13.70
CA PRO A 482 -3.02 10.21 -13.07
C PRO A 482 -3.02 11.32 -12.00
N ALA A 483 -3.87 11.18 -10.99
CA ALA A 483 -4.12 12.20 -9.96
C ALA A 483 -3.24 12.05 -8.70
N SER A 484 -2.60 10.88 -8.49
CA SER A 484 -1.97 10.55 -7.21
C SER A 484 -0.95 11.60 -6.75
N GLY A 485 -0.07 12.06 -7.64
CA GLY A 485 0.94 13.06 -7.27
C GLY A 485 0.36 14.42 -6.85
N ARG A 486 -0.76 14.85 -7.46
CA ARG A 486 -1.43 16.11 -7.08
C ARG A 486 -2.14 15.99 -5.73
N ILE A 487 -2.76 14.83 -5.47
CA ILE A 487 -3.37 14.54 -4.17
C ILE A 487 -2.30 14.55 -3.07
N MET A 488 -1.18 13.86 -3.27
CA MET A 488 -0.08 13.84 -2.30
C MET A 488 0.48 15.23 -2.03
N ALA A 489 0.70 16.04 -3.08
CA ALA A 489 1.16 17.41 -2.93
C ALA A 489 0.17 18.27 -2.10
N ALA A 490 -1.13 18.17 -2.37
CA ALA A 490 -2.13 18.90 -1.61
C ALA A 490 -2.23 18.45 -0.14
N VAL A 491 -1.97 17.17 0.15
CA VAL A 491 -1.87 16.67 1.53
C VAL A 491 -0.64 17.24 2.23
N VAL A 492 0.52 17.29 1.57
CA VAL A 492 1.74 17.92 2.12
C VAL A 492 1.45 19.39 2.42
N ASP A 493 0.88 20.14 1.48
CA ASP A 493 0.56 21.56 1.66
C ASP A 493 -0.41 21.77 2.83
N HIS A 494 -1.43 20.93 2.96
CA HIS A 494 -2.40 20.99 4.06
C HIS A 494 -1.75 20.72 5.42
N VAL A 495 -0.96 19.65 5.55
CA VAL A 495 -0.34 19.28 6.83
C VAL A 495 0.74 20.28 7.22
N MET A 496 1.55 20.75 6.27
CA MET A 496 2.56 21.78 6.53
C MET A 496 1.90 23.11 6.92
N GLY A 497 0.82 23.51 6.25
CA GLY A 497 0.02 24.66 6.67
C GLY A 497 -0.53 24.48 8.10
N GLY A 498 -0.99 23.27 8.44
CA GLY A 498 -1.45 22.93 9.78
C GLY A 498 -0.38 23.13 10.85
N TRP A 499 0.83 22.63 10.63
CA TRP A 499 1.97 22.82 11.55
C TRP A 499 2.36 24.29 11.74
N LEU A 500 2.29 25.09 10.66
CA LEU A 500 2.72 26.49 10.69
C LEU A 500 1.65 27.42 11.27
N GLU A 501 0.38 27.22 10.91
CA GLU A 501 -0.69 28.19 11.15
C GLU A 501 -1.74 27.74 12.16
N PHE A 502 -1.96 26.43 12.36
CA PHE A 502 -3.09 25.91 13.14
C PHE A 502 -2.68 25.25 14.46
N ILE A 503 -1.61 24.47 14.45
CA ILE A 503 -1.19 23.66 15.60
C ILE A 503 -0.31 24.51 16.50
N HIS A 504 -0.77 24.80 17.72
CA HIS A 504 -0.02 25.58 18.71
C HIS A 504 0.27 24.81 19.99
N ASP A 505 -0.56 23.83 20.30
CA ASP A 505 -0.56 23.04 21.52
C ASP A 505 -1.09 21.62 21.26
N GLN A 506 -1.14 20.81 22.31
CA GLN A 506 -1.65 19.44 22.24
C GLN A 506 -3.13 19.36 21.79
N ASP A 507 -4.00 20.24 22.27
CA ASP A 507 -5.43 20.20 21.98
C ASP A 507 -5.70 20.55 20.50
N SER A 508 -5.03 21.58 19.98
CA SER A 508 -5.06 21.97 18.57
C SER A 508 -4.46 20.90 17.66
N TYR A 509 -3.41 20.17 18.09
CA TYR A 509 -2.91 19.01 17.33
C TYR A 509 -3.96 17.89 17.23
N LEU A 510 -4.60 17.53 18.34
CA LEU A 510 -5.64 16.48 18.34
C LEU A 510 -6.87 16.90 17.54
N TYR A 511 -7.24 18.18 17.62
CA TYR A 511 -8.35 18.75 16.87
C TYR A 511 -8.04 18.82 15.37
N PHE A 512 -6.82 19.25 14.98
CA PHE A 512 -6.35 19.26 13.59
C PHE A 512 -6.49 17.89 12.94
N ASN A 513 -6.04 16.85 13.63
CA ASN A 513 -6.17 15.47 13.15
C ASN A 513 -7.63 15.01 13.05
N SER A 514 -8.57 15.69 13.70
CA SER A 514 -10.00 15.32 13.70
C SER A 514 -10.84 16.15 12.73
N LEU A 515 -10.22 17.06 11.97
CA LEU A 515 -10.86 17.90 10.96
C LEU A 515 -11.42 17.10 9.79
N ARG A 516 -12.56 17.56 9.26
CA ARG A 516 -13.29 16.98 8.11
C ARG A 516 -13.69 18.04 7.07
N GLY A 517 -13.23 19.28 7.24
CA GLY A 517 -13.58 20.44 6.42
C GLY A 517 -13.71 21.74 7.21
N GLN A 518 -13.69 21.69 8.55
CA GLN A 518 -13.90 22.88 9.39
C GLN A 518 -12.86 23.96 9.11
N TRP A 519 -11.57 23.61 9.00
CA TRP A 519 -10.53 24.61 8.82
C TRP A 519 -10.57 25.24 7.42
N ALA A 520 -10.83 24.45 6.39
CA ALA A 520 -11.05 24.94 5.03
C ALA A 520 -12.21 25.94 4.95
N ILE A 521 -13.36 25.64 5.59
CA ILE A 521 -14.51 26.54 5.63
C ILE A 521 -14.15 27.82 6.40
N ASP A 522 -13.60 27.70 7.60
CA ASP A 522 -13.35 28.85 8.48
C ASP A 522 -12.26 29.77 7.95
N SER A 523 -11.21 29.23 7.34
CA SER A 523 -10.13 30.03 6.75
C SER A 523 -10.57 30.92 5.58
N LYS A 524 -11.61 30.53 4.83
CA LYS A 524 -12.09 31.27 3.65
C LYS A 524 -13.36 32.07 3.93
N VAL A 525 -14.25 31.57 4.79
CA VAL A 525 -15.51 32.24 5.15
C VAL A 525 -15.34 33.22 6.31
N GLY A 526 -14.49 32.91 7.30
CA GLY A 526 -14.26 33.73 8.50
C GLY A 526 -13.53 35.06 8.27
N ARG A 527 -13.01 35.32 7.05
CA ARG A 527 -12.37 36.60 6.70
C ARG A 527 -13.35 37.67 6.18
N HIS A 528 -14.60 37.31 5.90
CA HIS A 528 -15.63 38.24 5.42
C HIS A 528 -16.93 38.06 6.22
N GLU A 529 -16.91 38.55 7.45
CA GLU A 529 -18.05 38.58 8.37
C GLU A 529 -19.08 39.60 7.87
N ILE A 530 -19.97 39.16 6.96
CA ILE A 530 -21.20 39.88 6.61
C ILE A 530 -22.35 39.03 7.18
N ASP A 531 -23.10 39.63 8.09
CA ASP A 531 -24.11 39.04 8.99
C ASP A 531 -25.16 38.14 8.29
N GLY A 532 -25.33 38.26 6.97
CA GLY A 532 -26.25 37.44 6.16
C GLY A 532 -25.78 36.02 5.77
N ARG A 533 -24.53 35.62 6.07
CA ARG A 533 -23.96 34.31 5.64
C ARG A 533 -23.97 33.21 6.70
N LYS A 534 -24.33 33.53 7.95
CA LYS A 534 -24.32 32.58 9.08
C LYS A 534 -25.16 31.33 8.81
N ASN A 535 -26.36 31.49 8.25
CA ASN A 535 -27.25 30.37 7.93
C ASN A 535 -26.66 29.43 6.87
N LEU A 536 -25.93 29.96 5.87
CA LEU A 536 -25.29 29.14 4.85
C LEU A 536 -24.07 28.39 5.40
N GLN A 537 -23.29 29.04 6.26
CA GLN A 537 -22.15 28.41 6.94
C GLN A 537 -22.61 27.28 7.86
N GLU A 538 -23.72 27.46 8.57
CA GLU A 538 -24.31 26.43 9.43
C GLU A 538 -24.75 25.19 8.64
N VAL A 539 -25.32 25.38 7.45
CA VAL A 539 -25.63 24.26 6.53
C VAL A 539 -24.35 23.51 6.12
N LEU A 540 -23.26 24.22 5.85
CA LEU A 540 -21.99 23.58 5.51
C LEU A 540 -21.37 22.86 6.71
N ARG A 541 -21.40 23.44 7.91
CA ARG A 541 -20.87 22.83 9.14
C ARG A 541 -21.66 21.59 9.57
N SER A 542 -22.98 21.69 9.63
CA SER A 542 -23.84 20.54 9.94
C SER A 542 -23.64 19.38 8.95
N SER A 543 -23.34 19.67 7.69
CA SER A 543 -23.10 18.62 6.68
C SER A 543 -21.81 17.81 6.88
N ILE A 544 -20.76 18.39 7.49
CA ILE A 544 -19.48 17.70 7.78
C ILE A 544 -19.47 17.00 9.15
N GLU A 545 -20.39 17.39 10.03
CA GLU A 545 -20.62 16.78 11.35
C GLU A 545 -21.53 15.54 11.28
N ALA A 546 -22.27 15.37 10.18
CA ALA A 546 -23.04 14.16 9.90
C ALA A 546 -22.15 12.88 9.92
N PRO A 547 -22.76 11.67 9.97
CA PRO A 547 -22.04 10.43 9.76
C PRO A 547 -21.14 10.50 8.52
N PHE A 548 -19.89 10.08 8.66
CA PHE A 548 -18.85 10.39 7.67
C PHE A 548 -19.15 9.85 6.27
N ASP A 549 -19.73 8.65 6.19
CA ASP A 549 -20.18 8.04 4.93
C ASP A 549 -21.25 8.89 4.22
N GLN A 550 -22.18 9.48 4.98
CA GLN A 550 -23.17 10.43 4.47
C GLN A 550 -22.53 11.75 4.05
N SER A 551 -21.61 12.32 4.85
CA SER A 551 -20.90 13.55 4.49
C SER A 551 -20.16 13.40 3.16
N VAL A 552 -19.47 12.29 2.94
CA VAL A 552 -18.77 12.01 1.67
C VAL A 552 -19.75 11.97 0.49
N LEU A 553 -20.90 11.29 0.65
CA LEU A 553 -21.91 11.23 -0.41
C LEU A 553 -22.55 12.61 -0.67
N LEU A 554 -22.93 13.33 0.38
CA LEU A 554 -23.54 14.67 0.33
C LEU A 554 -22.62 15.65 -0.40
N TRP A 555 -21.36 15.73 0.04
CA TRP A 555 -20.38 16.62 -0.57
C TRP A 555 -20.04 16.20 -1.99
N HIS A 556 -20.02 14.89 -2.30
CA HIS A 556 -19.77 14.43 -3.67
C HIS A 556 -20.82 14.93 -4.64
N ILE A 557 -22.09 14.70 -4.30
CA ILE A 557 -23.21 15.14 -5.14
C ILE A 557 -23.20 16.67 -5.25
N ALA A 558 -23.02 17.39 -4.13
CA ALA A 558 -22.96 18.86 -4.14
C ALA A 558 -21.81 19.40 -5.01
N THR A 559 -20.62 18.77 -4.93
CA THR A 559 -19.44 19.14 -5.73
C THR A 559 -19.70 18.94 -7.23
N GLU A 560 -20.32 17.81 -7.61
CA GLU A 560 -20.68 17.53 -9.01
C GLU A 560 -21.78 18.50 -9.51
N ILE A 561 -22.78 18.84 -8.68
CA ILE A 561 -23.80 19.86 -9.02
C ILE A 561 -23.13 21.21 -9.28
N CYS A 562 -22.29 21.69 -8.35
CA CYS A 562 -21.58 22.96 -8.47
C CYS A 562 -20.68 23.00 -9.71
N PHE A 563 -19.96 21.90 -9.99
CA PHE A 563 -19.13 21.76 -11.18
C PHE A 563 -19.95 21.93 -12.47
N HIS A 564 -21.04 21.19 -12.58
CA HIS A 564 -21.87 21.21 -13.79
C HIS A 564 -22.72 22.46 -13.95
N HIS A 565 -23.12 23.12 -12.85
CA HIS A 565 -23.87 24.37 -12.90
C HIS A 565 -23.03 25.52 -13.48
N ARG A 566 -21.71 25.55 -13.20
CA ARG A 566 -20.84 26.69 -13.52
C ARG A 566 -19.92 26.49 -14.74
N SER A 567 -19.67 25.26 -15.21
CA SER A 567 -18.66 24.92 -16.24
C SER A 567 -18.94 25.34 -17.70
N ARG A 568 -19.92 26.19 -18.02
CA ARG A 568 -20.17 26.59 -19.42
C ARG A 568 -19.08 27.57 -19.91
N GLY A 569 -18.08 27.06 -20.65
CA GLY A 569 -17.10 27.87 -21.41
C GLY A 569 -15.92 28.48 -20.62
N ARG A 570 -15.68 28.09 -19.37
CA ARG A 570 -14.60 28.64 -18.51
C ARG A 570 -13.42 27.69 -18.34
N TYR A 571 -12.24 28.25 -18.08
CA TYR A 571 -11.02 27.50 -17.76
C TYR A 571 -11.18 26.77 -16.41
N ILE A 572 -10.97 25.44 -16.40
CA ILE A 572 -11.05 24.61 -15.19
C ILE A 572 -9.82 24.91 -14.33
N THR A 573 -10.03 25.34 -13.08
CA THR A 573 -8.93 25.62 -12.15
C THR A 573 -8.31 24.32 -11.62
N ALA A 574 -7.04 24.37 -11.21
CA ALA A 574 -6.37 23.21 -10.62
C ALA A 574 -7.11 22.70 -9.36
N ALA A 575 -7.62 23.61 -8.53
CA ALA A 575 -8.39 23.29 -7.33
C ALA A 575 -9.72 22.60 -7.64
N GLN A 576 -10.43 23.08 -8.67
CA GLN A 576 -11.67 22.46 -9.15
C GLN A 576 -11.43 21.04 -9.65
N GLN A 577 -10.39 20.85 -10.46
CA GLN A 577 -10.03 19.52 -10.95
C GLN A 577 -9.65 18.59 -9.81
N LEU A 578 -8.79 19.02 -8.89
CA LEU A 578 -8.36 18.19 -7.76
C LEU A 578 -9.53 17.84 -6.82
N SER A 579 -10.45 18.78 -6.57
CA SER A 579 -11.67 18.55 -5.78
C SER A 579 -12.50 17.40 -6.35
N LEU A 580 -12.73 17.39 -7.66
CA LEU A 580 -13.45 16.30 -8.34
C LEU A 580 -12.69 14.98 -8.26
N GLU A 581 -11.36 15.03 -8.37
CA GLU A 581 -10.55 13.81 -8.36
C GLU A 581 -10.55 13.13 -6.99
N ILE A 582 -10.43 13.91 -5.91
CA ILE A 582 -10.55 13.40 -4.53
C ILE A 582 -11.99 12.94 -4.27
N SER A 583 -12.98 13.76 -4.63
CA SER A 583 -14.39 13.43 -4.43
C SER A 583 -14.79 12.10 -5.10
N ARG A 584 -14.44 11.91 -6.37
CA ARG A 584 -14.71 10.67 -7.13
C ARG A 584 -13.92 9.48 -6.61
N TYR A 585 -12.73 9.72 -6.05
CA TYR A 585 -11.95 8.67 -5.39
C TYR A 585 -12.59 8.23 -4.07
N MET A 586 -13.02 9.18 -3.23
CA MET A 586 -13.72 8.91 -1.97
C MET A 586 -15.05 8.18 -2.19
N MET A 587 -15.78 8.52 -3.24
CA MET A 587 -16.97 7.76 -3.64
C MET A 587 -16.67 6.34 -4.09
N ARG A 588 -15.56 6.14 -4.80
CA ARG A 588 -15.11 4.80 -5.16
C ARG A 588 -14.76 3.99 -3.90
N LEU A 589 -14.15 4.61 -2.89
CA LEU A 589 -13.92 3.95 -1.59
C LEU A 589 -15.25 3.55 -0.95
N LEU A 590 -16.22 4.45 -0.84
CA LEU A 590 -17.55 4.13 -0.27
C LEU A 590 -18.22 2.96 -1.00
N SER A 591 -18.13 2.93 -2.33
CA SER A 591 -18.80 1.91 -3.12
C SER A 591 -18.07 0.55 -3.05
N THR A 592 -16.74 0.51 -3.23
CA THR A 592 -15.99 -0.74 -3.44
C THR A 592 -15.18 -1.23 -2.25
N ARG A 593 -14.76 -0.33 -1.36
CA ARG A 593 -13.98 -0.65 -0.16
C ARG A 593 -14.43 0.23 1.02
N PRO A 594 -15.70 0.12 1.45
CA PRO A 594 -16.24 0.95 2.54
C PRO A 594 -15.43 0.78 3.84
N GLU A 595 -14.87 -0.40 4.08
CA GLU A 595 -13.99 -0.69 5.23
C GLU A 595 -12.76 0.22 5.30
N MET A 596 -12.21 0.62 4.14
CA MET A 596 -11.07 1.55 4.08
C MET A 596 -11.49 3.01 4.20
N LEU A 597 -12.75 3.36 3.91
CA LEU A 597 -13.24 4.73 4.08
C LEU A 597 -13.31 5.09 5.57
N MET A 598 -14.00 4.25 6.34
CA MET A 598 -14.09 4.27 7.79
C MET A 598 -14.76 2.98 8.23
N LEU A 599 -14.36 2.44 9.39
CA LEU A 599 -15.07 1.37 10.06
C LEU A 599 -16.58 1.67 10.19
N GLY A 600 -17.41 0.73 9.76
CA GLY A 600 -18.87 0.86 9.81
C GLY A 600 -19.50 1.67 8.67
N SER A 601 -18.72 2.08 7.65
CA SER A 601 -19.28 2.77 6.46
C SER A 601 -20.29 1.88 5.74
N ARG A 602 -21.44 2.46 5.39
CA ARG A 602 -22.57 1.75 4.78
C ARG A 602 -22.48 1.76 3.26
N GLN A 603 -22.25 0.60 2.67
CA GLN A 603 -22.11 0.44 1.21
C GLN A 603 -23.43 0.68 0.45
N ASP A 604 -24.55 0.35 1.07
CA ASP A 604 -25.92 0.48 0.56
C ASP A 604 -26.34 1.92 0.31
N LEU A 605 -25.72 2.90 0.98
CA LEU A 605 -25.93 4.33 0.72
C LEU A 605 -25.65 4.70 -0.73
N PHE A 606 -24.68 4.04 -1.37
CA PHE A 606 -24.37 4.29 -2.78
C PHE A 606 -25.51 3.85 -3.70
N SER A 607 -26.08 2.66 -3.47
CA SER A 607 -27.23 2.17 -4.24
C SER A 607 -28.48 3.01 -4.00
N ILE A 608 -28.78 3.35 -2.74
CA ILE A 608 -29.93 4.19 -2.38
C ILE A 608 -29.82 5.55 -3.08
N ALA A 609 -28.65 6.18 -3.05
CA ALA A 609 -28.43 7.45 -3.73
C ALA A 609 -28.59 7.37 -5.25
N LEU A 610 -28.20 6.25 -5.87
CA LEU A 610 -28.40 6.03 -7.30
C LEU A 610 -29.89 5.92 -7.65
N ASP A 611 -30.66 5.17 -6.86
CA ASP A 611 -32.10 5.01 -7.05
C ASP A 611 -32.83 6.36 -6.83
N ASP A 612 -32.47 7.10 -5.78
CA ASP A 612 -33.02 8.42 -5.49
C ASP A 612 -32.71 9.43 -6.62
N ILE A 613 -31.47 9.45 -7.13
CA ILE A 613 -31.07 10.31 -8.25
C ILE A 613 -31.87 9.95 -9.50
N GLU A 614 -32.05 8.66 -9.77
CA GLU A 614 -32.83 8.20 -10.91
C GLU A 614 -34.30 8.64 -10.79
N PHE A 615 -34.89 8.50 -9.61
CA PHE A 615 -36.25 8.97 -9.33
C PHE A 615 -36.39 10.48 -9.54
N MET A 616 -35.49 11.28 -8.97
CA MET A 616 -35.51 12.74 -9.11
C MET A 616 -35.28 13.20 -10.55
N ALA A 617 -34.46 12.47 -11.31
CA ALA A 617 -34.17 12.76 -12.70
C ALA A 617 -35.37 12.52 -13.63
N ARG A 618 -36.18 11.47 -13.37
CA ARG A 618 -37.40 11.19 -14.15
C ARG A 618 -38.41 12.33 -14.05
N HIS A 619 -38.54 12.93 -12.88
CA HIS A 619 -39.48 14.04 -12.64
C HIS A 619 -38.96 15.39 -13.15
N GLY A 620 -37.64 15.54 -13.31
CA GLY A 620 -37.03 16.73 -13.92
C GLY A 620 -37.33 16.89 -15.42
N GLU A 621 -37.79 15.84 -16.10
CA GLU A 621 -38.11 15.83 -17.55
C GLU A 621 -39.53 16.33 -17.88
N ILE A 622 -40.42 16.44 -16.88
CA ILE A 622 -41.81 16.89 -17.05
C ILE A 622 -41.88 18.37 -17.54
N ALA A 623 -40.77 19.12 -17.47
CA ALA A 623 -40.64 20.49 -17.97
C ALA A 623 -39.90 20.63 -19.32
N GLY A 624 -39.73 19.56 -20.09
CA GLY A 624 -39.24 19.59 -21.47
C GLY A 624 -37.74 19.85 -21.64
N SER A 625 -36.95 18.77 -21.76
CA SER A 625 -35.80 18.74 -22.69
C SER A 625 -35.27 17.31 -22.82
N ASP A 626 -35.24 16.81 -24.05
CA ASP A 626 -34.63 15.53 -24.43
C ASP A 626 -33.08 15.64 -24.48
N ALA A 627 -32.40 14.68 -23.83
CA ALA A 627 -30.99 14.23 -23.98
C ALA A 627 -29.84 15.29 -23.87
N GLN A 628 -28.81 15.16 -23.02
CA GLN A 628 -27.71 14.17 -23.09
C GLN A 628 -26.45 14.61 -22.27
N GLY A 629 -26.44 14.51 -20.92
CA GLY A 629 -25.17 14.70 -20.17
C GLY A 629 -25.26 14.74 -18.64
N GLN A 630 -24.14 14.47 -17.96
CA GLN A 630 -24.01 14.57 -16.48
C GLN A 630 -24.45 15.95 -15.95
N GLY A 631 -24.18 17.02 -16.70
CA GLY A 631 -24.56 18.36 -16.27
C GLY A 631 -26.02 18.74 -16.46
N GLU A 632 -26.76 18.06 -17.33
CA GLU A 632 -28.22 18.21 -17.40
C GLU A 632 -28.90 17.41 -16.30
N LEU A 633 -28.39 16.21 -16.00
CA LEU A 633 -28.82 15.43 -14.84
C LEU A 633 -28.67 16.23 -13.53
N ALA A 634 -27.50 16.84 -13.30
CA ALA A 634 -27.25 17.68 -12.14
C ALA A 634 -28.27 18.85 -12.01
N ARG A 635 -28.62 19.49 -13.14
CA ARG A 635 -29.59 20.59 -13.17
C ARG A 635 -31.03 20.10 -12.98
N GLY A 636 -31.37 18.94 -13.53
CA GLY A 636 -32.67 18.30 -13.33
C GLY A 636 -32.91 17.98 -11.85
N ILE A 637 -31.94 17.34 -11.20
CA ILE A 637 -32.00 17.04 -9.75
C ILE A 637 -32.18 18.33 -8.94
N LEU A 638 -31.37 19.36 -9.21
CA LEU A 638 -31.46 20.63 -8.50
C LEU A 638 -32.82 21.33 -8.68
N ARG A 639 -33.42 21.25 -9.88
CA ARG A 639 -34.78 21.78 -10.13
C ARG A 639 -35.83 20.99 -9.35
N THR A 640 -35.77 19.66 -9.40
CA THR A 640 -36.70 18.79 -8.65
C THR A 640 -36.59 19.04 -7.14
N ALA A 641 -35.37 19.22 -6.61
CA ALA A 641 -35.12 19.51 -5.19
C ALA A 641 -35.75 20.80 -4.67
N ARG A 642 -36.02 21.78 -5.55
CA ARG A 642 -36.73 23.03 -5.19
C ARG A 642 -38.23 22.85 -5.00
N HIS A 643 -38.75 21.68 -5.35
CA HIS A 643 -40.17 21.35 -5.28
C HIS A 643 -40.37 20.10 -4.41
N PRO A 644 -40.30 20.21 -3.06
CA PRO A 644 -40.34 19.08 -2.15
C PRO A 644 -41.53 18.13 -2.33
N TRP A 645 -42.69 18.65 -2.70
CA TRP A 645 -43.91 17.87 -2.93
C TRP A 645 -43.78 16.82 -4.04
N VAL A 646 -42.80 16.95 -4.94
CA VAL A 646 -42.60 16.02 -6.07
C VAL A 646 -41.99 14.69 -5.61
N TYR A 647 -41.25 14.71 -4.50
CA TYR A 647 -40.48 13.54 -4.03
C TYR A 647 -40.71 13.23 -2.55
N ASP A 648 -41.67 13.91 -1.91
CA ASP A 648 -42.00 13.70 -0.51
C ASP A 648 -42.39 12.24 -0.24
N GLY A 649 -41.80 11.66 0.82
CA GLY A 649 -41.94 10.24 1.16
C GLY A 649 -41.30 9.23 0.18
N CYS A 650 -40.79 9.66 -0.97
CA CYS A 650 -40.25 8.78 -2.02
C CYS A 650 -38.72 8.78 -2.11
N VAL A 651 -38.07 9.86 -1.67
CA VAL A 651 -36.61 10.06 -1.75
C VAL A 651 -36.06 10.35 -0.36
N GLY A 652 -34.93 9.73 -0.01
CA GLY A 652 -34.26 9.95 1.27
C GLY A 652 -33.71 11.38 1.43
N PHE A 653 -33.31 11.75 2.65
CA PHE A 653 -32.82 13.10 2.96
C PHE A 653 -31.48 13.46 2.29
N LEU A 654 -30.76 12.47 1.73
CA LEU A 654 -29.40 12.63 1.21
C LEU A 654 -29.35 13.51 -0.05
N ILE A 655 -30.16 13.23 -1.07
CA ILE A 655 -30.12 14.02 -2.31
C ILE A 655 -30.61 15.47 -2.08
N PRO A 656 -31.73 15.71 -1.36
CA PRO A 656 -32.15 17.07 -0.99
C PRO A 656 -31.10 17.79 -0.13
N GLY A 657 -30.46 17.09 0.80
CA GLY A 657 -29.37 17.62 1.62
C GLY A 657 -28.18 18.07 0.78
N ALA A 658 -27.76 17.27 -0.20
CA ALA A 658 -26.69 17.63 -1.14
C ALA A 658 -27.05 18.85 -1.99
N CYS A 659 -28.31 18.98 -2.40
CA CYS A 659 -28.79 20.15 -3.12
C CYS A 659 -28.72 21.43 -2.26
N LYS A 660 -29.10 21.35 -0.97
CA LYS A 660 -28.96 22.47 -0.02
C LYS A 660 -27.51 22.92 0.14
N ILE A 661 -26.57 21.97 0.22
CA ILE A 661 -25.12 22.27 0.27
C ILE A 661 -24.68 22.96 -1.01
N ALA A 662 -25.09 22.46 -2.18
CA ALA A 662 -24.76 23.07 -3.46
C ALA A 662 -25.30 24.51 -3.56
N GLU A 663 -26.55 24.75 -3.13
CA GLU A 663 -27.14 26.08 -3.06
C GLU A 663 -26.42 27.00 -2.08
N ALA A 664 -26.00 26.49 -0.92
CA ALA A 664 -25.19 27.24 0.03
C ALA A 664 -23.85 27.66 -0.58
N LEU A 665 -23.10 26.74 -1.19
CA LEU A 665 -21.84 27.03 -1.89
C LEU A 665 -22.02 28.06 -3.00
N MET A 666 -23.12 27.97 -3.75
CA MET A 666 -23.43 28.93 -4.80
C MET A 666 -23.84 30.31 -4.24
N GLY A 667 -24.51 30.33 -3.08
CA GLY A 667 -25.00 31.52 -2.38
C GLY A 667 -23.96 32.27 -1.54
N LEU A 668 -22.79 31.67 -1.27
CA LEU A 668 -21.71 32.34 -0.52
C LEU A 668 -21.11 33.57 -1.24
N GLN A 669 -21.41 33.77 -2.53
CA GLN A 669 -20.89 34.88 -3.35
C GLN A 669 -19.36 35.04 -3.30
N LEU A 670 -18.64 33.95 -3.05
CA LEU A 670 -17.18 33.92 -3.12
C LEU A 670 -16.71 34.01 -4.58
N GLU A 671 -15.51 34.55 -4.78
CA GLU A 671 -14.80 34.39 -6.05
C GLU A 671 -14.68 32.89 -6.38
N GLU A 672 -14.85 32.52 -7.65
CA GLU A 672 -14.87 31.13 -8.07
C GLU A 672 -13.62 30.36 -7.65
N LYS A 673 -12.44 31.00 -7.75
CA LYS A 673 -11.18 30.42 -7.29
C LYS A 673 -11.21 30.15 -5.78
N ALA A 674 -11.63 31.12 -4.97
CA ALA A 674 -11.67 30.99 -3.51
C ALA A 674 -12.67 29.90 -3.04
N MET A 675 -13.81 29.77 -3.72
CA MET A 675 -14.78 28.71 -3.46
C MET A 675 -14.19 27.33 -3.75
N TRP A 676 -13.52 27.15 -4.89
CA TRP A 676 -12.91 25.87 -5.24
C TRP A 676 -11.70 25.53 -4.38
N ASP A 677 -10.92 26.53 -3.95
CA ASP A 677 -9.85 26.33 -2.96
C ASP A 677 -10.41 25.84 -1.62
N MET A 678 -11.56 26.38 -1.19
CA MET A 678 -12.27 25.92 0.01
C MET A 678 -12.77 24.49 -0.16
N VAL A 679 -13.45 24.17 -1.26
CA VAL A 679 -13.97 22.82 -1.55
C VAL A 679 -12.81 21.80 -1.64
N GLN A 680 -11.69 22.19 -2.25
CA GLN A 680 -10.48 21.37 -2.28
C GLN A 680 -9.98 21.10 -0.85
N GLY A 681 -9.90 22.14 -0.01
CA GLY A 681 -9.49 21.99 1.39
C GLY A 681 -10.38 21.03 2.16
N VAL A 682 -11.71 21.12 2.00
CA VAL A 682 -12.67 20.18 2.63
C VAL A 682 -12.40 18.74 2.20
N TRP A 683 -12.21 18.51 0.90
CA TRP A 683 -11.91 17.17 0.39
C TRP A 683 -10.57 16.62 0.87
N VAL A 684 -9.54 17.46 0.98
CA VAL A 684 -8.24 17.07 1.55
C VAL A 684 -8.38 16.72 3.02
N GLU A 685 -9.11 17.51 3.82
CA GLU A 685 -9.39 17.20 5.22
C GLU A 685 -10.14 15.87 5.37
N MET A 686 -11.21 15.65 4.60
CA MET A 686 -11.94 14.37 4.61
C MET A 686 -11.06 13.18 4.22
N LEU A 687 -10.15 13.37 3.24
CA LEU A 687 -9.23 12.32 2.81
C LEU A 687 -8.21 11.99 3.89
N CYS A 688 -7.61 13.01 4.53
CA CYS A 688 -6.68 12.83 5.65
C CYS A 688 -7.37 12.17 6.84
N TYR A 689 -8.59 12.62 7.14
CA TYR A 689 -9.43 12.05 8.18
C TYR A 689 -9.68 10.57 7.94
N SER A 690 -10.15 10.19 6.74
CA SER A 690 -10.36 8.79 6.35
C SER A 690 -9.09 7.95 6.47
N ALA A 691 -7.96 8.45 5.94
CA ALA A 691 -6.68 7.76 5.99
C ALA A 691 -6.23 7.47 7.43
N SER A 692 -6.39 8.43 8.35
CA SER A 692 -6.00 8.25 9.77
C SER A 692 -6.92 7.32 10.57
N ARG A 693 -8.12 7.01 10.05
CA ARG A 693 -9.16 6.18 10.71
C ARG A 693 -9.26 4.77 10.14
N CYS A 694 -8.50 4.47 9.10
CA CYS A 694 -8.41 3.13 8.53
C CYS A 694 -7.35 2.32 9.29
N HIS A 695 -7.63 1.03 9.51
CA HIS A 695 -6.66 0.13 10.15
C HIS A 695 -5.41 -0.06 9.30
N GLY A 696 -4.25 -0.11 9.94
CA GLY A 696 -2.96 -0.43 9.31
C GLY A 696 -3.02 -1.78 8.58
N TYR A 697 -3.80 -2.73 9.11
CA TYR A 697 -4.10 -4.00 8.46
C TYR A 697 -4.70 -3.86 7.05
N LEU A 698 -5.70 -2.99 6.88
CA LEU A 698 -6.36 -2.77 5.59
C LEU A 698 -5.42 -2.06 4.61
N HIS A 699 -4.60 -1.14 5.11
CA HIS A 699 -3.52 -0.54 4.34
C HIS A 699 -2.54 -1.61 3.81
N ALA A 700 -2.07 -2.51 4.67
CA ALA A 700 -1.16 -3.61 4.30
C ALA A 700 -1.76 -4.58 3.28
N ARG A 701 -3.04 -4.93 3.44
CA ARG A 701 -3.79 -5.74 2.48
C ARG A 701 -3.85 -5.06 1.10
N SER A 702 -4.13 -3.76 1.07
CA SER A 702 -4.28 -3.02 -0.17
C SER A 702 -3.02 -2.99 -1.06
N ILE A 703 -1.83 -3.13 -0.45
CA ILE A 703 -0.54 -3.11 -1.16
C ILE A 703 -0.41 -4.35 -2.08
N GLY A 704 -0.94 -5.50 -1.66
CA GLY A 704 -0.96 -6.72 -2.47
C GLY A 704 -1.97 -6.70 -3.62
N GLU A 705 -2.93 -5.77 -3.61
CA GLU A 705 -4.04 -5.66 -4.57
C GLU A 705 -3.84 -4.55 -5.63
N GLY A 706 -2.64 -3.98 -5.73
CA GLY A 706 -2.32 -2.92 -6.70
C GLY A 706 -2.05 -1.53 -6.11
N GLY A 707 -2.01 -1.43 -4.77
CA GLY A 707 -1.65 -0.21 -4.04
C GLY A 707 -2.73 0.87 -4.08
N GLU A 708 -3.43 1.07 -2.97
CA GLU A 708 -4.47 2.10 -2.87
C GLU A 708 -3.91 3.51 -2.63
N THR A 709 -4.56 4.52 -3.20
CA THR A 709 -4.14 5.93 -3.01
C THR A 709 -4.28 6.35 -1.56
N LEU A 710 -5.28 5.84 -0.83
CA LEU A 710 -5.47 6.10 0.59
C LEU A 710 -4.29 5.58 1.42
N THR A 711 -3.68 4.46 1.04
CA THR A 711 -2.51 3.89 1.72
C THR A 711 -1.27 4.76 1.56
N ARG A 712 -1.12 5.41 0.39
CA ARG A 712 -0.07 6.41 0.17
C ARG A 712 -0.29 7.64 1.06
N VAL A 713 -1.52 8.14 1.10
CA VAL A 713 -1.90 9.28 1.96
C VAL A 713 -1.66 8.94 3.43
N TRP A 714 -2.11 7.77 3.89
CA TRP A 714 -1.90 7.29 5.25
C TRP A 714 -0.42 7.23 5.63
N LEU A 715 0.41 6.60 4.79
CA LEU A 715 1.84 6.50 5.07
C LEU A 715 2.49 7.90 5.08
N LEU A 716 2.08 8.80 4.18
CA LEU A 716 2.52 10.19 4.20
C LEU A 716 2.12 10.92 5.48
N LEU A 717 0.90 10.73 5.99
CA LEU A 717 0.47 11.31 7.27
C LEU A 717 1.34 10.82 8.43
N CYS A 718 1.61 9.51 8.50
CA CYS A 718 2.54 8.94 9.49
C CYS A 718 3.93 9.57 9.38
N TYR A 719 4.40 9.75 8.15
CA TYR A 719 5.70 10.35 7.83
C TYR A 719 5.78 11.84 8.19
N LEU A 720 4.65 12.56 8.09
CA LEU A 720 4.50 13.95 8.51
C LEU A 720 4.12 14.10 9.99
N GLY A 721 4.26 13.04 10.79
CA GLY A 721 4.07 13.09 12.23
C GLY A 721 2.61 13.30 12.68
N MET A 722 1.65 12.99 11.82
CA MET A 722 0.23 13.01 12.16
C MET A 722 -0.15 11.79 13.01
N GLU A 723 -1.31 11.90 13.65
CA GLU A 723 -1.81 10.89 14.58
C GLU A 723 -2.32 9.65 13.83
N THR A 724 -1.97 8.46 14.31
CA THR A 724 -2.44 7.18 13.75
C THR A 724 -3.76 6.73 14.41
N MET A 725 -4.38 5.70 13.84
CA MET A 725 -5.57 5.08 14.45
C MET A 725 -5.28 4.53 15.85
N THR A 726 -4.08 3.98 16.07
CA THR A 726 -3.69 3.33 17.33
C THR A 726 -3.52 4.32 18.46
N ASP A 727 -2.90 5.47 18.19
CA ASP A 727 -2.81 6.58 19.15
C ASP A 727 -4.19 6.99 19.65
N ARG A 728 -5.17 7.08 18.74
CA ARG A 728 -6.54 7.50 19.06
C ARG A 728 -7.24 6.51 19.97
N LEU A 729 -7.07 5.22 19.74
CA LEU A 729 -7.65 4.16 20.56
C LEU A 729 -7.06 4.13 21.97
N GLN A 730 -5.81 4.57 22.12
CA GLN A 730 -5.10 4.61 23.40
C GLN A 730 -5.19 5.96 24.11
N ARG A 731 -5.91 6.95 23.55
CA ARG A 731 -6.18 8.21 24.23
C ARG A 731 -6.84 7.93 25.57
N THR A 732 -6.21 8.39 26.64
CA THR A 732 -6.93 8.61 27.89
C THR A 732 -7.95 9.71 27.65
N ALA A 733 -9.18 9.52 28.14
CA ALA A 733 -10.17 10.59 28.10
C ALA A 733 -9.53 11.84 28.74
N PRO A 734 -9.68 13.04 28.15
CA PRO A 734 -9.22 14.24 28.83
C PRO A 734 -9.88 14.21 30.21
N ALA A 735 -9.06 14.28 31.27
CA ALA A 735 -9.57 14.59 32.59
C ALA A 735 -10.46 15.81 32.36
N LYS A 736 -11.77 15.68 32.61
CA LYS A 736 -12.66 16.84 32.59
C LYS A 736 -11.90 17.90 33.37
N LYS A 737 -11.51 19.01 32.72
CA LYS A 737 -11.20 20.21 33.47
C LYS A 737 -12.44 20.36 34.32
N GLN A 738 -12.34 20.05 35.62
CA GLN A 738 -13.34 20.47 36.57
C GLN A 738 -13.38 21.96 36.35
N ASP A 739 -14.40 22.39 35.60
CA ASP A 739 -14.76 23.78 35.51
C ASP A 739 -14.71 24.30 36.94
N LYS A 740 -14.10 25.47 37.08
CA LYS A 740 -14.06 26.25 38.31
C LYS A 740 -15.48 26.52 38.81
N VAL A 741 -16.14 25.51 39.36
CA VAL A 741 -17.46 25.56 40.00
C VAL A 741 -17.32 25.38 41.50
N GLU A 742 -16.26 24.71 41.99
CA GLU A 742 -15.94 24.64 43.43
C GLU A 742 -15.49 25.99 44.04
N GLY A 743 -15.20 27.01 43.20
CA GLY A 743 -14.93 28.37 43.65
C GLY A 743 -16.16 29.29 43.74
N GLN A 744 -17.33 28.86 43.25
CA GLN A 744 -18.58 29.65 43.32
C GLN A 744 -19.64 29.00 44.22
N GLU A 745 -19.65 27.68 44.41
CA GLU A 745 -20.51 27.02 45.41
C GLU A 745 -20.10 27.33 46.86
N THR A 746 -18.80 27.53 47.12
CA THR A 746 -18.32 27.98 48.44
C THR A 746 -18.64 29.44 48.76
N ALA A 747 -18.91 30.27 47.74
CA ALA A 747 -19.29 31.68 47.92
C ALA A 747 -20.81 31.88 48.07
N TRP A 748 -21.64 30.94 47.59
CA TRP A 748 -23.09 30.96 47.81
C TRP A 748 -23.47 30.35 49.16
N ASN A 749 -22.85 29.25 49.58
CA ASN A 749 -23.12 28.65 50.91
C ASN A 749 -22.69 29.56 52.07
N ASN A 750 -21.57 30.29 51.94
CA ASN A 750 -21.14 31.25 52.96
C ASN A 750 -22.01 32.53 53.05
N LYS A 751 -22.89 32.80 52.07
CA LYS A 751 -23.85 33.91 52.14
C LYS A 751 -25.19 33.49 52.75
N GLU A 752 -25.57 32.23 52.65
CA GLU A 752 -26.78 31.72 53.31
C GLU A 752 -26.57 31.47 54.82
N ASP A 753 -25.37 31.07 55.24
CA ASP A 753 -25.05 30.89 56.66
C ASP A 753 -24.99 32.22 57.45
N VAL A 754 -24.50 33.31 56.83
CA VAL A 754 -24.49 34.65 57.46
C VAL A 754 -25.89 35.28 57.51
N SER A 755 -26.82 34.85 56.63
CA SER A 755 -28.22 35.30 56.63
C SER A 755 -29.06 34.62 57.73
N ASN A 756 -28.71 33.39 58.14
CA ASN A 756 -29.44 32.64 59.16
C ASN A 756 -28.92 32.87 60.60
N GLU A 757 -27.68 33.30 60.81
CA GLU A 757 -27.20 33.73 62.14
C GLU A 757 -27.78 35.08 62.61
N GLY A 758 -28.33 35.88 61.69
CA GLY A 758 -28.99 37.16 62.00
C GLY A 758 -30.46 37.07 62.45
N LYS A 759 -31.11 35.90 62.33
CA LYS A 759 -32.55 35.73 62.65
C LYS A 759 -32.84 34.97 63.95
N ASN A 760 -31.84 34.37 64.59
CA ASN A 760 -32.01 33.65 65.87
C ASN A 760 -31.61 34.47 67.12
N LYS A 761 -31.61 35.81 67.04
CA LYS A 761 -31.28 36.70 68.17
C LYS A 761 -32.38 37.70 68.55
N VAL A 762 -33.65 37.41 68.24
CA VAL A 762 -34.81 38.23 68.68
C VAL A 762 -35.86 37.42 69.48
N GLU A 763 -35.61 36.15 69.80
CA GLU A 763 -36.40 35.41 70.80
C GLU A 763 -35.52 35.03 71.99
N GLN A 764 -35.21 36.02 72.83
CA GLN A 764 -35.03 35.90 74.28
C GLN A 764 -34.65 37.29 74.84
N VAL A 765 -35.67 38.06 75.21
CA VAL A 765 -35.86 38.91 76.41
C VAL A 765 -37.07 39.80 76.16
#